data_AF-A0A8J2HAF9-F1
#
_entry.id   AF-A0A8J2HAF9-F1
#
_cell.length_a   1.000
_cell.length_b   1.000
_cell.length_c   1.000
_cell.angle_alpha   90.00
_cell.angle_beta   90.00
_cell.angle_gamma   90.00
#
_symmetry.space_group_name_H-M   'P 1'
#
loop_
_entity.id
_entity.type
_entity.pdbx_description
1 polymer ?
#
loop_
_entity_poly.entity_id
_entity_poly.type
_entity_poly.pdbx_seq_one_letter_code
_entity_poly.pdbx_strand_id
1 'polypeptide(L)'
;MDENDENLVVNNSVKQIRKFLNNKKCQEAIGHLLEISKSEVLDQCSWELVPAVVEFLNENNYLSNRDVFNTCEKILEIVADNCNANETVLLFLEQVEDLENDIRFCGLLKPLAKSLDKANLDKVIEWVVSTIIAYCENLPSPDNVKLEEFNDNGFKEDKDPVSERLTSTYQSILSFSEHVINRIISLKSNHIKLSMQLLNLYLSLFGKSFSNLNINKGEAYCMFESSIIQMSRLTGDLLKFLKFIEERNNEQITKNIEERKIDLDNIQSLENQLFQVEINDLAYANFYFILMTSEKLNYLIPKVYHPHYLMNILFYLGNCLLKQPEYILVSKGLKLIDNTLKKIDIESISYKSTELTIHHDLLSSLSQIMIFCDSVPERKMALNIFRQHIKLFSMKGRYLLIIHLYETSKNSGLRALIISILKELIITSLDTKLPCEYFIGDKLAAILQRICKLPNESKSDLVEISDEIITTLNLLRFLILRDKNNITNIWTVLKSIEINYLEPLRKGIELSRAHWEMKIRDLENEKKMLGNQKDEILTDINVMVGGENLPKMPVEETIKFCRSALNTLDMIECILTRINECTRSLWTSRLLLASHLPVVEGSKKDGFKFESEEEYEKNIKIKILSASLPFVNEYGWSRQTISAGAEAIGYPGVAHGMFPKGGIELIQYFYANCNAELNKILKSEALAIEENPAKKKKPPEVFVKEALEKRLKMMIPYKSTWPQAITLMTLPPNVPNALANILTLIDDICYYAGDRSVDFNWYTRRIVLAGIYKTTELFLLQDSSENNQQTWEFLERRIQDAYQIYSLLNVASDLPPPDRVINRATEATTAVFVTKFLEDCPKEK
;
A
#
# COMPACT_ATOMS: atom_id res chain seq x y z
N MET A 1 -71.62 -28.80 -33.31
CA MET A 1 -70.30 -29.39 -33.55
C MET A 1 -69.55 -29.09 -32.29
N ASP A 2 -69.32 -30.15 -31.53
CA ASP A 2 -69.24 -30.15 -30.08
C ASP A 2 -67.86 -29.70 -29.60
N GLU A 3 -67.76 -29.04 -28.44
CA GLU A 3 -66.50 -28.70 -27.76
C GLU A 3 -65.55 -29.91 -27.59
N ASN A 4 -66.08 -31.13 -27.71
CA ASN A 4 -65.31 -32.38 -27.70
C ASN A 4 -64.55 -32.67 -29.01
N ASP A 5 -65.06 -32.24 -30.17
CA ASP A 5 -64.37 -32.43 -31.48
C ASP A 5 -63.25 -31.41 -31.68
N GLU A 6 -63.44 -30.16 -31.22
CA GLU A 6 -62.39 -29.12 -31.27
C GLU A 6 -61.22 -29.46 -30.34
N ASN A 7 -61.47 -29.90 -29.10
CA ASN A 7 -60.42 -30.35 -28.19
C ASN A 7 -59.64 -31.57 -28.70
N LEU A 8 -60.28 -32.47 -29.46
CA LEU A 8 -59.63 -33.62 -30.08
C LEU A 8 -58.68 -33.21 -31.21
N VAL A 9 -59.07 -32.21 -32.02
CA VAL A 9 -58.24 -31.65 -33.10
C VAL A 9 -57.04 -30.88 -32.54
N VAL A 10 -57.24 -30.12 -31.46
CA VAL A 10 -56.17 -29.43 -30.71
C VAL A 10 -55.14 -30.43 -30.19
N ASN A 11 -55.58 -31.43 -29.43
CA ASN A 11 -54.70 -32.44 -28.84
C ASN A 11 -53.96 -33.28 -29.88
N ASN A 12 -54.61 -33.62 -31.01
CA ASN A 12 -53.96 -34.36 -32.09
C ASN A 12 -52.90 -33.52 -32.81
N SER A 13 -53.13 -32.22 -32.98
CA SER A 13 -52.19 -31.30 -33.62
C SER A 13 -50.93 -31.10 -32.79
N VAL A 14 -51.07 -30.92 -31.47
CA VAL A 14 -49.93 -30.81 -30.53
C VAL A 14 -49.11 -32.11 -30.51
N LYS A 15 -49.78 -33.28 -30.43
CA LYS A 15 -49.11 -34.59 -30.49
C LYS A 15 -48.34 -34.80 -31.80
N GLN A 16 -48.88 -34.32 -32.91
CA GLN A 16 -48.25 -34.45 -34.22
C GLN A 16 -46.98 -33.58 -34.33
N ILE A 17 -47.03 -32.33 -33.85
CA ILE A 17 -45.86 -31.45 -33.79
C ILE A 17 -44.78 -32.06 -32.88
N ARG A 18 -45.15 -32.56 -31.69
CA ARG A 18 -44.24 -33.26 -30.78
C ARG A 18 -43.59 -34.49 -31.43
N LYS A 19 -44.35 -35.25 -32.22
CA LYS A 19 -43.85 -36.41 -32.98
C LYS A 19 -42.86 -36.00 -34.08
N PHE A 20 -43.11 -34.88 -34.76
CA PHE A 20 -42.17 -34.36 -35.76
C PHE A 20 -40.86 -33.89 -35.12
N LEU A 21 -40.92 -33.20 -33.99
CA LEU A 21 -39.74 -32.76 -33.24
C LEU A 21 -38.91 -33.95 -32.72
N ASN A 22 -39.56 -34.97 -32.14
CA ASN A 22 -38.90 -36.22 -31.73
C ASN A 22 -38.19 -36.94 -32.90
N ASN A 23 -38.77 -36.91 -34.09
CA ASN A 23 -38.21 -37.53 -35.29
C ASN A 23 -37.27 -36.60 -36.09
N LYS A 24 -36.90 -35.43 -35.55
CA LYS A 24 -36.04 -34.41 -36.18
C LYS A 24 -36.58 -33.86 -37.52
N LYS A 25 -37.89 -33.95 -37.75
CA LYS A 25 -38.56 -33.52 -38.98
C LYS A 25 -38.97 -32.04 -38.91
N CYS A 26 -37.96 -31.17 -38.93
CA CYS A 26 -38.12 -29.74 -38.65
C CYS A 26 -39.03 -28.99 -39.65
N GLN A 27 -38.92 -29.28 -40.95
CA GLN A 27 -39.71 -28.61 -41.99
C GLN A 27 -41.20 -29.04 -41.95
N GLU A 28 -41.47 -30.31 -41.66
CA GLU A 28 -42.84 -30.84 -41.52
C GLU A 28 -43.54 -30.20 -40.30
N ALA A 29 -42.81 -29.99 -39.19
CA ALA A 29 -43.34 -29.33 -38.00
C ALA A 29 -43.76 -27.86 -38.27
N ILE A 30 -42.91 -27.07 -38.93
CA ILE A 30 -43.22 -25.68 -39.27
C ILE A 30 -44.36 -25.61 -40.28
N GLY A 31 -44.37 -26.47 -41.29
CA GLY A 31 -45.43 -26.52 -42.30
C GLY A 31 -46.80 -26.80 -41.66
N HIS A 32 -46.88 -27.79 -40.77
CA HIS A 32 -48.11 -28.13 -40.05
C HIS A 32 -48.57 -27.00 -39.13
N LEU A 33 -47.66 -26.28 -38.48
CA LEU A 33 -48.00 -25.11 -37.67
C LEU A 33 -48.55 -23.95 -38.50
N LEU A 34 -47.97 -23.69 -39.68
CA LEU A 34 -48.44 -22.65 -40.59
C LEU A 34 -49.83 -22.95 -41.15
N GLU A 35 -50.19 -24.22 -41.31
CA GLU A 35 -51.56 -24.62 -41.68
C GLU A 35 -52.55 -24.35 -40.54
N ILE A 36 -52.17 -24.64 -39.29
CA ILE A 36 -52.99 -24.35 -38.09
C ILE A 36 -53.11 -22.84 -37.85
N SER A 37 -52.06 -22.05 -38.10
CA SER A 37 -52.07 -20.60 -37.89
C SER A 37 -53.10 -19.85 -38.75
N LYS A 38 -53.62 -20.48 -39.80
CA LYS A 38 -54.64 -19.90 -40.69
C LYS A 38 -56.06 -20.10 -40.17
N SER A 39 -56.26 -20.95 -39.17
CA SER A 39 -57.53 -21.11 -38.46
C SER A 39 -57.43 -20.48 -37.06
N GLU A 40 -58.51 -19.92 -36.53
CA GLU A 40 -58.57 -19.33 -35.17
C GLU A 40 -58.25 -20.34 -34.04
N VAL A 41 -57.96 -21.59 -34.39
CA VAL A 41 -57.65 -22.73 -33.52
C VAL A 41 -56.27 -22.58 -32.85
N LEU A 42 -55.35 -21.78 -33.42
CA LEU A 42 -54.00 -21.63 -32.85
C LEU A 42 -54.01 -21.00 -31.45
N ASP A 43 -54.89 -20.02 -31.21
CA ASP A 43 -55.04 -19.39 -29.88
C ASP A 43 -55.46 -20.42 -28.82
N GLN A 44 -56.41 -21.29 -29.16
CA GLN A 44 -56.87 -22.37 -28.28
C GLN A 44 -55.80 -23.45 -28.06
N CYS A 45 -54.96 -23.71 -29.07
CA CYS A 45 -53.85 -24.68 -28.98
C CYS A 45 -52.65 -24.18 -28.16
N SER A 46 -52.49 -22.87 -28.00
CA SER A 46 -51.23 -22.26 -27.50
C SER A 46 -50.82 -22.80 -26.13
N TRP A 47 -51.78 -22.95 -25.20
CA TRP A 47 -51.58 -23.45 -23.84
C TRP A 47 -51.00 -24.87 -23.76
N GLU A 48 -51.36 -25.77 -24.67
CA GLU A 48 -50.81 -27.13 -24.73
C GLU A 48 -49.56 -27.22 -25.61
N LEU A 49 -49.50 -26.40 -26.66
CA LEU A 49 -48.43 -26.42 -27.64
C LEU A 49 -47.12 -25.86 -27.07
N VAL A 50 -47.16 -24.73 -26.35
CA VAL A 50 -45.95 -24.07 -25.85
C VAL A 50 -45.19 -24.97 -24.87
N PRO A 51 -45.80 -25.54 -23.80
CA PRO A 51 -45.08 -26.47 -22.92
C PRO A 51 -44.49 -27.66 -23.68
N ALA A 52 -45.23 -28.24 -24.63
CA ALA A 52 -44.79 -29.38 -25.42
C ALA A 52 -43.58 -29.07 -26.33
N VAL A 53 -43.47 -27.85 -26.85
CA VAL A 53 -42.34 -27.41 -27.67
C VAL A 53 -41.14 -27.03 -26.78
N VAL A 54 -41.40 -26.42 -25.63
CA VAL A 54 -40.36 -25.95 -24.71
C VAL A 54 -39.57 -27.11 -24.08
N GLU A 55 -40.16 -28.30 -23.91
CA GLU A 55 -39.43 -29.52 -23.50
C GLU A 55 -38.20 -29.82 -24.38
N PHE A 56 -38.22 -29.39 -25.65
CA PHE A 56 -37.12 -29.60 -26.60
C PHE A 56 -36.05 -28.50 -26.54
N LEU A 57 -36.27 -27.40 -25.80
CA LEU A 57 -35.29 -26.34 -25.53
C LEU A 57 -34.36 -26.75 -24.35
N ASN A 58 -33.54 -27.78 -24.58
CA ASN A 58 -32.62 -28.31 -23.58
C ASN A 58 -31.18 -28.37 -24.09
N GLU A 59 -30.24 -28.55 -23.15
CA GLU A 59 -28.79 -28.56 -23.43
C GLU A 59 -28.39 -29.62 -24.46
N ASN A 60 -29.00 -30.82 -24.38
CA ASN A 60 -28.75 -31.90 -25.32
C ASN A 60 -29.06 -31.49 -26.76
N ASN A 61 -30.21 -30.85 -26.99
CA ASN A 61 -30.58 -30.38 -28.32
C ASN A 61 -29.77 -29.16 -28.76
N TYR A 62 -29.42 -28.26 -27.83
CA TYR A 62 -28.59 -27.10 -28.13
C TYR A 62 -27.20 -27.50 -28.65
N LEU A 63 -26.56 -28.50 -28.02
CA LEU A 63 -25.23 -28.98 -28.41
C LEU A 63 -25.27 -29.98 -29.57
N SER A 64 -26.22 -30.91 -29.58
CA SER A 64 -26.19 -32.06 -30.50
C SER A 64 -27.22 -32.00 -31.64
N ASN A 65 -28.30 -31.23 -31.51
CA ASN A 65 -29.40 -31.18 -32.49
C ASN A 65 -29.90 -29.74 -32.73
N ARG A 66 -28.98 -28.84 -33.11
CA ARG A 66 -29.25 -27.39 -33.22
C ARG A 66 -30.40 -27.04 -34.17
N ASP A 67 -30.66 -27.87 -35.19
CA ASP A 67 -31.80 -27.68 -36.10
C ASP A 67 -33.15 -27.83 -35.38
N VAL A 68 -33.28 -28.79 -34.46
CA VAL A 68 -34.50 -28.99 -33.65
C VAL A 68 -34.66 -27.81 -32.70
N PHE A 69 -33.58 -27.36 -32.06
CA PHE A 69 -33.58 -26.20 -31.18
C PHE A 69 -34.06 -24.93 -31.91
N ASN A 70 -33.42 -24.59 -33.04
CA ASN A 70 -33.80 -23.45 -33.87
C ASN A 70 -35.24 -23.55 -34.41
N THR A 71 -35.73 -24.77 -34.62
CA THR A 71 -37.13 -25.01 -35.04
C THR A 71 -38.10 -24.73 -33.92
N CYS A 72 -37.78 -25.11 -32.69
CA CYS A 72 -38.59 -24.78 -31.51
C CYS A 72 -38.66 -23.26 -31.31
N GLU A 73 -37.54 -22.54 -31.40
CA GLU A 73 -37.53 -21.07 -31.35
C GLU A 73 -38.45 -20.46 -32.42
N LYS A 74 -38.37 -20.94 -33.66
CA LYS A 74 -39.23 -20.46 -34.76
C LYS A 74 -40.72 -20.76 -34.53
N ILE A 75 -41.05 -21.94 -33.99
CA ILE A 75 -42.43 -22.30 -33.65
C ILE A 75 -42.96 -21.32 -32.60
N LEU A 76 -42.18 -21.06 -31.55
CA LEU A 76 -42.55 -20.11 -30.49
C LEU A 76 -42.67 -18.67 -31.00
N GLU A 77 -41.81 -18.24 -31.94
CA GLU A 77 -41.94 -16.95 -32.62
C GLU A 77 -43.22 -16.85 -33.47
N ILE A 78 -43.66 -17.94 -34.11
CA ILE A 78 -44.92 -17.99 -34.88
C ILE A 78 -46.12 -17.91 -33.93
N VAL A 79 -46.07 -18.58 -32.78
CA VAL A 79 -47.11 -18.46 -31.73
C VAL A 79 -47.17 -17.01 -31.23
N ALA A 80 -46.02 -16.41 -30.92
CA ALA A 80 -45.93 -15.01 -30.49
C ALA A 80 -46.53 -14.02 -31.52
N ASP A 81 -46.48 -14.35 -32.82
CA ASP A 81 -47.00 -13.48 -33.88
C ASP A 81 -48.51 -13.58 -34.08
N ASN A 82 -49.10 -14.75 -33.90
CA ASN A 82 -50.46 -15.03 -34.33
C ASN A 82 -51.46 -15.10 -33.17
N CYS A 83 -50.98 -15.23 -31.93
CA CYS A 83 -51.83 -15.39 -30.76
C CYS A 83 -52.11 -14.09 -29.99
N ASN A 84 -53.08 -14.13 -29.06
CA ASN A 84 -53.34 -13.03 -28.13
C ASN A 84 -52.09 -12.68 -27.31
N ALA A 85 -51.58 -11.47 -27.51
CA ALA A 85 -50.31 -11.04 -26.98
C ALA A 85 -50.22 -11.05 -25.44
N ASN A 86 -51.27 -10.66 -24.70
CA ASN A 86 -51.21 -10.59 -23.24
C ASN A 86 -51.22 -11.99 -22.60
N GLU A 87 -52.02 -12.91 -23.16
CA GLU A 87 -52.10 -14.31 -22.70
C GLU A 87 -50.82 -15.07 -23.05
N THR A 88 -50.29 -14.85 -24.25
CA THR A 88 -49.04 -15.47 -24.71
C THR A 88 -47.85 -15.03 -23.85
N VAL A 89 -47.81 -13.77 -23.37
CA VAL A 89 -46.77 -13.36 -22.42
C VAL A 89 -46.88 -14.12 -21.10
N LEU A 90 -48.07 -14.23 -20.51
CA LEU A 90 -48.25 -15.01 -19.27
C LEU A 90 -47.84 -16.46 -19.43
N LEU A 91 -48.22 -17.08 -20.55
CA LEU A 91 -47.83 -18.44 -20.91
C LEU A 91 -46.32 -18.60 -21.01
N PHE A 92 -45.62 -17.66 -21.65
CA PHE A 92 -44.15 -17.68 -21.69
C PHE A 92 -43.52 -17.44 -20.32
N LEU A 93 -44.06 -16.53 -19.49
CA LEU A 93 -43.55 -16.28 -18.14
C LEU A 93 -43.62 -17.52 -17.25
N GLU A 94 -44.71 -18.29 -17.33
CA GLU A 94 -44.84 -19.58 -16.62
C GLU A 94 -43.71 -20.55 -17.00
N GLN A 95 -43.30 -20.57 -18.27
CA GLN A 95 -42.21 -21.44 -18.74
C GLN A 95 -40.81 -20.89 -18.42
N VAL A 96 -40.69 -19.59 -18.14
CA VAL A 96 -39.44 -18.89 -17.77
C VAL A 96 -39.14 -19.01 -16.28
N GLU A 97 -40.16 -19.24 -15.45
CA GLU A 97 -40.00 -19.49 -14.00
C GLU A 97 -39.27 -20.81 -13.68
N ASP A 98 -39.07 -21.70 -14.66
CA ASP A 98 -38.30 -22.93 -14.50
C ASP A 98 -36.79 -22.64 -14.34
N LEU A 99 -36.30 -22.79 -13.10
CA LEU A 99 -34.94 -22.44 -12.67
C LEU A 99 -33.86 -23.45 -13.09
N GLU A 100 -34.22 -24.62 -13.66
CA GLU A 100 -33.24 -25.70 -13.87
C GLU A 100 -32.39 -25.54 -15.15
N ASN A 101 -32.81 -24.73 -16.13
CA ASN A 101 -32.21 -24.72 -17.46
C ASN A 101 -32.06 -23.32 -18.08
N ASP A 102 -30.84 -22.76 -18.03
CA ASP A 102 -30.51 -21.43 -18.59
C ASP A 102 -30.68 -21.34 -20.10
N ILE A 103 -30.48 -22.45 -20.82
CA ILE A 103 -30.63 -22.48 -22.28
C ILE A 103 -32.11 -22.33 -22.65
N ARG A 104 -33.01 -22.98 -21.88
CA ARG A 104 -34.46 -22.82 -22.01
C ARG A 104 -34.87 -21.38 -21.75
N PHE A 105 -34.39 -20.81 -20.64
CA PHE A 105 -34.61 -19.41 -20.29
C PHE A 105 -34.20 -18.48 -21.42
N CYS A 106 -32.97 -18.60 -21.92
CA CYS A 106 -32.45 -17.75 -23.01
C CYS A 106 -33.24 -17.90 -24.31
N GLY A 107 -33.62 -19.12 -24.68
CA GLY A 107 -34.41 -19.40 -25.90
C GLY A 107 -35.82 -18.81 -25.87
N LEU A 108 -36.39 -18.61 -24.67
CA LEU A 108 -37.73 -18.04 -24.47
C LEU A 108 -37.76 -16.50 -24.54
N LEU A 109 -36.63 -15.82 -24.29
CA LEU A 109 -36.59 -14.35 -24.25
C LEU A 109 -36.92 -13.71 -25.60
N LYS A 110 -36.50 -14.31 -26.72
CA LYS A 110 -36.74 -13.74 -28.06
C LYS A 110 -38.22 -13.86 -28.49
N PRO A 111 -38.90 -15.02 -28.36
CA PRO A 111 -40.36 -15.11 -28.52
C PRO A 111 -41.12 -14.16 -27.58
N LEU A 112 -40.70 -14.06 -26.31
CA LEU A 112 -41.31 -13.15 -25.33
C LEU A 112 -41.22 -11.68 -25.76
N ALA A 113 -40.05 -11.22 -26.25
CA ALA A 113 -39.88 -9.87 -26.79
C ALA A 113 -40.85 -9.58 -27.95
N LYS A 114 -41.07 -10.57 -28.82
CA LYS A 114 -41.97 -10.45 -29.97
C LYS A 114 -43.45 -10.34 -29.55
N SER A 115 -43.87 -11.12 -28.55
CA SER A 115 -45.21 -10.98 -27.97
C SER A 115 -45.42 -9.60 -27.34
N LEU A 116 -44.37 -9.02 -26.73
CA LEU A 116 -44.43 -7.68 -26.13
C LEU A 116 -44.61 -6.55 -27.16
N ASP A 117 -44.23 -6.73 -28.43
CA ASP A 117 -44.45 -5.71 -29.47
C ASP A 117 -45.94 -5.40 -29.70
N LYS A 118 -46.79 -6.41 -29.48
CA LYS A 118 -48.26 -6.35 -29.65
C LYS A 118 -49.02 -6.22 -28.33
N ALA A 119 -48.40 -6.54 -27.19
CA ALA A 119 -49.02 -6.53 -25.88
C ALA A 119 -49.21 -5.10 -25.31
N ASN A 120 -50.08 -4.99 -24.30
CA ASN A 120 -50.19 -3.76 -23.51
C ASN A 120 -49.08 -3.72 -22.45
N LEU A 121 -47.98 -3.03 -22.76
CA LEU A 121 -46.79 -2.92 -21.92
C LEU A 121 -47.10 -2.48 -20.47
N ASP A 122 -48.01 -1.51 -20.27
CA ASP A 122 -48.33 -0.97 -18.93
C ASP A 122 -48.91 -2.03 -17.97
N LYS A 123 -49.50 -3.10 -18.50
CA LYS A 123 -50.06 -4.20 -17.71
C LYS A 123 -49.07 -5.33 -17.45
N VAL A 124 -48.18 -5.58 -18.40
CA VAL A 124 -47.44 -6.84 -18.48
C VAL A 124 -45.97 -6.70 -18.09
N ILE A 125 -45.37 -5.52 -18.32
CA ILE A 125 -43.92 -5.34 -18.12
C ILE A 125 -43.51 -5.57 -16.66
N GLU A 126 -44.38 -5.26 -15.69
CA GLU A 126 -44.11 -5.41 -14.26
C GLU A 126 -43.88 -6.87 -13.91
N TRP A 127 -44.72 -7.76 -14.44
CA TRP A 127 -44.59 -9.20 -14.29
C TRP A 127 -43.33 -9.70 -14.97
N VAL A 128 -43.09 -9.29 -16.22
CA VAL A 128 -41.91 -9.69 -16.98
C VAL A 128 -40.61 -9.31 -16.27
N VAL A 129 -40.49 -8.06 -15.83
CA VAL A 129 -39.33 -7.57 -15.09
C VAL A 129 -39.17 -8.35 -13.79
N SER A 130 -40.23 -8.53 -13.01
CA SER A 130 -40.17 -9.24 -11.72
C SER A 130 -39.71 -10.69 -11.90
N THR A 131 -40.23 -11.41 -12.89
CA THR A 131 -39.83 -12.79 -13.19
C THR A 131 -38.35 -12.87 -13.59
N ILE A 132 -37.86 -11.97 -14.46
CA ILE A 132 -36.45 -11.96 -14.86
C ILE A 132 -35.54 -11.61 -13.67
N ILE A 133 -35.94 -10.66 -12.82
CA ILE A 133 -35.18 -10.31 -11.60
C ILE A 133 -35.09 -11.54 -10.67
N ALA A 134 -36.21 -12.19 -10.39
CA ALA A 134 -36.26 -13.39 -9.56
C ALA A 134 -35.40 -14.52 -10.13
N TYR A 135 -35.38 -14.68 -11.45
CA TYR A 135 -34.49 -15.64 -12.11
C TYR A 135 -33.01 -15.29 -11.87
N CYS A 136 -32.62 -14.03 -12.05
CA CYS A 136 -31.24 -13.59 -11.88
C CYS A 136 -30.72 -13.74 -10.44
N GLU A 137 -31.58 -13.53 -9.44
CA GLU A 137 -31.25 -13.69 -8.02
C GLU A 137 -30.96 -15.15 -7.64
N ASN A 138 -31.55 -16.11 -8.35
CA ASN A 138 -31.37 -17.54 -8.13
C ASN A 138 -30.20 -18.15 -8.91
N LEU A 139 -29.53 -17.39 -9.78
CA LEU A 139 -28.36 -17.87 -10.52
C LEU A 139 -27.21 -18.23 -9.57
N PRO A 140 -26.44 -19.30 -9.85
CA PRO A 140 -25.32 -19.69 -9.02
C PRO A 140 -24.23 -18.61 -9.05
N SER A 141 -23.66 -18.31 -7.88
CA SER A 141 -22.45 -17.51 -7.81
C SER A 141 -21.26 -18.34 -8.28
N PRO A 142 -20.36 -17.81 -9.14
CA PRO A 142 -19.12 -18.52 -9.47
C PRO A 142 -18.35 -18.76 -8.16
N ASP A 143 -17.87 -19.99 -7.98
CA ASP A 143 -17.05 -20.34 -6.83
C ASP A 143 -15.82 -19.43 -6.83
N ASN A 144 -15.44 -18.95 -5.65
CA ASN A 144 -14.19 -18.24 -5.44
C ASN A 144 -13.04 -19.20 -5.72
N VAL A 145 -12.71 -19.42 -6.99
CA VAL A 145 -11.47 -20.09 -7.38
C VAL A 145 -10.38 -19.23 -6.76
N LYS A 146 -9.76 -19.75 -5.70
CA LYS A 146 -8.53 -19.18 -5.17
C LYS A 146 -7.63 -19.01 -6.38
N LEU A 147 -7.31 -17.77 -6.71
CA LEU A 147 -6.30 -17.43 -7.72
C LEU A 147 -4.94 -17.87 -7.17
N GLU A 148 -4.78 -19.19 -6.99
CA GLU A 148 -3.50 -19.83 -6.78
C GLU A 148 -2.82 -19.86 -8.15
N GLU A 149 -1.83 -18.98 -8.27
CA GLU A 149 -0.68 -18.99 -9.20
C GLU A 149 -0.52 -17.66 -9.95
N PHE A 150 0.16 -16.73 -9.28
CA PHE A 150 0.93 -15.67 -9.95
C PHE A 150 2.00 -16.34 -10.82
N ASN A 151 1.73 -16.51 -12.11
CA ASN A 151 2.77 -16.69 -13.11
C ASN A 151 3.04 -15.35 -13.80
N ASP A 152 4.31 -15.01 -13.98
CA ASP A 152 4.86 -13.72 -14.44
C ASP A 152 4.38 -13.23 -15.84
N ASN A 153 3.41 -13.90 -16.46
CA ASN A 153 2.95 -13.65 -17.83
C ASN A 153 1.43 -13.40 -17.91
N GLY A 154 0.93 -12.43 -17.16
CA GLY A 154 -0.46 -11.96 -17.29
C GLY A 154 -1.52 -12.99 -16.85
N PHE A 155 -2.72 -12.48 -16.57
CA PHE A 155 -3.88 -13.30 -16.24
C PHE A 155 -4.13 -14.31 -17.37
N LYS A 156 -3.92 -15.61 -17.12
CA LYS A 156 -4.66 -16.61 -17.89
C LYS A 156 -6.12 -16.45 -17.51
N GLU A 157 -6.96 -16.08 -18.46
CA GLU A 157 -8.41 -16.25 -18.35
C GLU A 157 -8.67 -17.76 -18.27
N ASP A 158 -8.57 -18.34 -17.07
CA ASP A 158 -9.18 -19.64 -16.83
C ASP A 158 -10.69 -19.43 -16.95
N LYS A 159 -11.21 -19.80 -18.11
CA LYS A 159 -12.63 -19.77 -18.49
C LYS A 159 -13.38 -20.76 -17.61
N ASP A 160 -13.76 -20.30 -16.42
CA ASP A 160 -14.68 -21.03 -15.57
C ASP A 160 -16.02 -21.23 -16.32
N PRO A 161 -16.51 -22.47 -16.50
CA PRO A 161 -17.74 -22.75 -17.23
C PRO A 161 -18.97 -22.08 -16.59
N VAL A 162 -18.98 -21.83 -15.27
CA VAL A 162 -20.06 -21.09 -14.60
C VAL A 162 -20.03 -19.62 -15.03
N SER A 163 -18.86 -19.01 -15.10
CA SER A 163 -18.67 -17.64 -15.59
C SER A 163 -19.06 -17.46 -17.06
N GLU A 164 -18.75 -18.42 -17.95
CA GLU A 164 -19.20 -18.39 -19.35
C GLU A 164 -20.73 -18.53 -19.46
N ARG A 165 -21.33 -19.44 -18.69
CA ARG A 165 -22.79 -19.62 -18.61
C ARG A 165 -23.48 -18.32 -18.17
N LEU A 166 -23.04 -17.72 -17.06
CA LEU A 166 -23.57 -16.43 -16.58
C LEU A 166 -23.46 -15.33 -17.64
N THR A 167 -22.29 -15.22 -18.28
CA THR A 167 -22.04 -14.21 -19.32
C THR A 167 -23.04 -14.35 -20.47
N SER A 168 -23.31 -15.58 -20.93
CA SER A 168 -24.29 -15.85 -21.99
C SER A 168 -25.74 -15.53 -21.60
N THR A 169 -26.12 -15.83 -20.35
CA THR A 169 -27.44 -15.53 -19.80
C THR A 169 -27.66 -14.01 -19.71
N TYR A 170 -26.68 -13.28 -19.18
CA TYR A 170 -26.73 -11.80 -19.15
C TYR A 170 -26.79 -11.20 -20.55
N GLN A 171 -26.03 -11.72 -21.52
CA GLN A 171 -26.08 -11.24 -22.90
C GLN A 171 -27.48 -11.38 -23.51
N SER A 172 -28.16 -12.48 -23.23
CA SER A 172 -29.52 -12.75 -23.72
C SER A 172 -30.53 -11.80 -23.07
N ILE A 173 -30.42 -11.55 -21.76
CA ILE A 173 -31.27 -10.58 -21.04
C ILE A 173 -31.04 -9.15 -21.57
N LEU A 174 -29.78 -8.77 -21.80
CA LEU A 174 -29.44 -7.45 -22.32
C LEU A 174 -30.01 -7.26 -23.74
N SER A 175 -29.90 -8.27 -24.60
CA SER A 175 -30.48 -8.23 -25.95
C SER A 175 -32.01 -8.11 -25.92
N PHE A 176 -32.67 -8.85 -25.02
CA PHE A 176 -34.11 -8.73 -24.76
C PHE A 176 -34.49 -7.31 -24.31
N SER A 177 -33.79 -6.78 -23.31
CA SER A 177 -34.07 -5.46 -22.75
C SER A 177 -33.89 -4.33 -23.78
N GLU A 178 -32.89 -4.43 -24.67
CA GLU A 178 -32.68 -3.47 -25.76
C GLU A 178 -33.86 -3.43 -26.73
N HIS A 179 -34.44 -4.59 -27.06
CA HIS A 179 -35.64 -4.67 -27.91
C HIS A 179 -36.81 -3.92 -27.27
N VAL A 180 -37.06 -4.14 -25.97
CA VAL A 180 -38.14 -3.47 -25.23
C VAL A 180 -37.90 -1.95 -25.11
N ILE A 181 -36.66 -1.52 -24.89
CA ILE A 181 -36.31 -0.08 -24.86
C ILE A 181 -36.64 0.59 -26.20
N ASN A 182 -36.21 -0.02 -27.31
CA ASN A 182 -36.48 0.53 -28.65
C ASN A 182 -37.98 0.67 -28.90
N ARG A 183 -38.78 -0.28 -28.40
CA ARG A 183 -40.24 -0.20 -28.43
C ARG A 183 -40.76 0.99 -27.62
N ILE A 184 -40.32 1.18 -26.38
CA ILE A 184 -40.76 2.31 -25.54
C ILE A 184 -40.39 3.65 -26.18
N ILE A 185 -39.16 3.79 -26.69
CA ILE A 185 -38.71 5.01 -27.37
C ILE A 185 -39.58 5.29 -28.61
N SER A 186 -39.97 4.25 -29.35
CA SER A 186 -40.83 4.38 -30.54
C SER A 186 -42.24 4.92 -30.23
N LEU A 187 -42.73 4.72 -29.00
CA LEU A 187 -44.09 5.11 -28.59
C LEU A 187 -44.25 6.63 -28.37
N LYS A 188 -43.16 7.41 -28.36
CA LYS A 188 -43.11 8.89 -28.26
C LYS A 188 -43.78 9.54 -27.02
N SER A 189 -44.51 8.80 -26.20
CA SER A 189 -45.11 9.24 -24.94
C SER A 189 -44.16 9.02 -23.75
N ASN A 190 -44.16 9.95 -22.79
CA ASN A 190 -43.42 9.82 -21.52
C ASN A 190 -44.03 8.71 -20.63
N HIS A 191 -43.70 7.45 -20.92
CA HIS A 191 -44.05 6.33 -20.05
C HIS A 191 -43.05 6.18 -18.90
N ILE A 192 -43.10 7.13 -17.96
CA ILE A 192 -42.18 7.16 -16.81
C ILE A 192 -42.22 5.83 -16.04
N LYS A 193 -43.40 5.24 -15.82
CA LYS A 193 -43.54 3.95 -15.12
C LYS A 193 -42.77 2.82 -15.81
N LEU A 194 -42.93 2.65 -17.14
CA LEU A 194 -42.26 1.61 -17.92
C LEU A 194 -40.73 1.79 -17.89
N SER A 195 -40.26 3.02 -18.09
CA SER A 195 -38.84 3.36 -18.04
C SER A 195 -38.25 3.01 -16.68
N MET A 196 -38.93 3.32 -15.58
CA MET A 196 -38.48 3.02 -14.23
C MET A 196 -38.41 1.51 -13.95
N GLN A 197 -39.38 0.73 -14.42
CA GLN A 197 -39.36 -0.73 -14.27
C GLN A 197 -38.18 -1.38 -15.01
N LEU A 198 -37.85 -0.91 -16.21
CA LEU A 198 -36.65 -1.38 -16.90
C LEU A 198 -35.36 -0.95 -16.22
N LEU A 199 -35.29 0.26 -15.67
CA LEU A 199 -34.12 0.71 -14.93
C LEU A 199 -33.89 -0.13 -13.67
N ASN A 200 -34.96 -0.56 -13.01
CA ASN A 200 -34.88 -1.51 -11.89
C ASN A 200 -34.27 -2.84 -12.34
N LEU A 201 -34.72 -3.37 -13.48
CA LEU A 201 -34.11 -4.57 -14.08
C LEU A 201 -32.61 -4.37 -14.32
N TYR A 202 -32.20 -3.28 -14.98
CA TYR A 202 -30.77 -3.07 -15.22
C TYR A 202 -29.97 -2.94 -13.93
N LEU A 203 -30.46 -2.19 -12.95
CA LEU A 203 -29.78 -2.02 -11.67
C LEU A 203 -29.68 -3.36 -10.91
N SER A 204 -30.71 -4.20 -10.91
CA SER A 204 -30.68 -5.51 -10.25
C SER A 204 -29.70 -6.49 -10.92
N LEU A 205 -29.46 -6.37 -12.24
CA LEU A 205 -28.43 -7.16 -12.93
C LEU A 205 -27.03 -6.90 -12.39
N PHE A 206 -26.76 -5.74 -11.76
CA PHE A 206 -25.47 -5.45 -11.11
C PHE A 206 -25.34 -6.06 -9.70
N GLY A 207 -26.33 -6.86 -9.25
CA GLY A 207 -26.41 -7.47 -7.92
C GLY A 207 -25.42 -8.62 -7.66
N LYS A 208 -25.86 -9.61 -6.86
CA LYS A 208 -24.98 -10.66 -6.30
C LYS A 208 -24.29 -11.51 -7.37
N SER A 209 -25.03 -11.98 -8.37
CA SER A 209 -24.49 -12.88 -9.40
C SER A 209 -23.46 -12.16 -10.31
N PHE A 210 -23.57 -10.83 -10.45
CA PHE A 210 -22.58 -9.98 -11.13
C PHE A 210 -21.36 -9.64 -10.26
N SER A 211 -21.58 -9.49 -8.95
CA SER A 211 -20.57 -9.07 -7.98
C SER A 211 -19.29 -9.92 -8.09
N ASN A 212 -19.45 -11.22 -8.32
CA ASN A 212 -18.35 -12.19 -8.34
C ASN A 212 -17.73 -12.42 -9.74
N LEU A 213 -18.26 -11.81 -10.80
CA LEU A 213 -17.62 -11.87 -12.12
C LEU A 213 -16.35 -11.01 -12.13
N ASN A 214 -15.23 -11.60 -12.58
CA ASN A 214 -13.94 -10.92 -12.72
C ASN A 214 -13.95 -9.98 -13.93
N ILE A 215 -14.46 -8.77 -13.72
CA ILE A 215 -14.68 -7.79 -14.78
C ILE A 215 -13.56 -6.75 -14.70
N ASN A 216 -12.33 -7.19 -14.94
CA ASN A 216 -11.17 -6.29 -14.99
C ASN A 216 -10.93 -5.75 -16.39
N LYS A 217 -10.99 -6.60 -17.43
CA LYS A 217 -11.05 -6.30 -18.87
C LYS A 217 -11.60 -7.54 -19.59
N GLY A 218 -12.52 -7.40 -20.55
CA GLY A 218 -13.08 -8.55 -21.28
C GLY A 218 -14.44 -8.30 -21.92
N GLU A 219 -15.00 -9.30 -22.61
CA GLU A 219 -16.31 -9.21 -23.29
C GLU A 219 -17.45 -8.85 -22.33
N ALA A 220 -17.46 -9.44 -21.13
CA ALA A 220 -18.42 -9.10 -20.08
C ALA A 220 -18.38 -7.60 -19.72
N TYR A 221 -17.20 -7.00 -19.58
CA TYR A 221 -17.06 -5.56 -19.33
C TYR A 221 -17.76 -4.73 -20.40
N CYS A 222 -17.51 -5.03 -21.68
CA CYS A 222 -18.11 -4.33 -22.82
C CYS A 222 -19.64 -4.49 -22.89
N MET A 223 -20.17 -5.64 -22.48
CA MET A 223 -21.62 -5.86 -22.43
C MET A 223 -22.29 -4.94 -21.41
N PHE A 224 -21.71 -4.80 -20.22
CA PHE A 224 -22.26 -3.91 -19.20
C PHE A 224 -21.98 -2.42 -19.49
N GLU A 225 -20.92 -2.08 -20.23
CA GLU A 225 -20.80 -0.73 -20.80
C GLU A 225 -22.00 -0.41 -21.70
N SER A 226 -22.38 -1.38 -22.55
CA SER A 226 -23.51 -1.24 -23.46
C SER A 226 -24.83 -1.12 -22.71
N SER A 227 -25.01 -1.86 -21.61
CA SER A 227 -26.21 -1.77 -20.76
C SER A 227 -26.36 -0.37 -20.13
N ILE A 228 -25.28 0.23 -19.64
CA ILE A 228 -25.29 1.60 -19.10
C ILE A 228 -25.66 2.64 -20.17
N ILE A 229 -25.18 2.46 -21.40
CA ILE A 229 -25.58 3.32 -22.52
C ILE A 229 -27.09 3.21 -22.75
N GLN A 230 -27.67 2.01 -22.68
CA GLN A 230 -29.12 1.85 -22.80
C GLN A 230 -29.89 2.51 -21.63
N MET A 231 -29.40 2.38 -20.40
CA MET A 231 -29.99 3.07 -19.24
C MET A 231 -29.99 4.60 -19.41
N SER A 232 -28.94 5.15 -20.02
CA SER A 232 -28.84 6.60 -20.28
C SER A 232 -29.91 7.10 -21.25
N ARG A 233 -30.37 6.25 -22.19
CA ARG A 233 -31.45 6.58 -23.13
C ARG A 233 -32.80 6.68 -22.44
N LEU A 234 -32.99 5.96 -21.33
CA LEU A 234 -34.24 5.96 -20.55
C LEU A 234 -34.29 7.10 -19.53
N THR A 235 -33.19 7.36 -18.82
CA THR A 235 -33.14 8.36 -17.74
C THR A 235 -32.67 9.74 -18.18
N GLY A 236 -31.76 9.81 -19.15
CA GLY A 236 -30.92 10.96 -19.41
C GLY A 236 -29.81 11.14 -18.36
N ASP A 237 -30.18 11.26 -17.07
CA ASP A 237 -29.26 11.47 -15.96
C ASP A 237 -29.06 10.21 -15.10
N LEU A 238 -27.92 9.55 -15.29
CA LEU A 238 -27.53 8.36 -14.54
C LEU A 238 -27.12 8.65 -13.08
N LEU A 239 -26.81 9.91 -12.73
CA LEU A 239 -26.46 10.29 -11.36
C LEU A 239 -27.70 10.59 -10.52
N LYS A 240 -28.90 10.63 -11.12
CA LYS A 240 -30.17 10.77 -10.38
C LYS A 240 -30.34 9.68 -9.32
N PHE A 241 -29.77 8.48 -9.54
CA PHE A 241 -29.86 7.39 -8.57
C PHE A 241 -29.10 7.64 -7.26
N LEU A 242 -28.13 8.57 -7.25
CA LEU A 242 -27.40 8.94 -6.03
C LEU A 242 -28.34 9.48 -4.95
N LYS A 243 -29.41 10.18 -5.35
CA LYS A 243 -30.40 10.73 -4.43
C LYS A 243 -31.12 9.64 -3.63
N PHE A 244 -31.47 8.53 -4.27
CA PHE A 244 -32.11 7.40 -3.59
C PHE A 244 -31.18 6.71 -2.57
N ILE A 245 -29.87 6.73 -2.81
CA ILE A 245 -28.88 6.21 -1.86
C ILE A 245 -28.73 7.17 -0.68
N GLU A 246 -28.67 8.47 -0.96
CA GLU A 246 -28.60 9.52 0.07
C GLU A 246 -29.82 9.50 1.00
N GLU A 247 -31.04 9.41 0.44
CA GLU A 247 -32.28 9.32 1.21
C GLU A 247 -32.28 8.08 2.12
N ARG A 248 -31.91 6.90 1.61
CA ARG A 248 -31.82 5.67 2.42
C ARG A 248 -30.75 5.74 3.51
N ASN A 249 -29.59 6.32 3.21
CA ASN A 249 -28.52 6.50 4.20
C ASN A 249 -28.97 7.47 5.30
N ASN A 250 -29.64 8.57 4.93
CA ASN A 250 -30.20 9.51 5.89
C ASN A 250 -31.36 8.92 6.70
N GLU A 251 -32.18 8.03 6.13
CA GLU A 251 -33.24 7.28 6.85
C GLU A 251 -32.67 6.27 7.85
N GLN A 252 -31.55 5.61 7.55
CA GLN A 252 -30.83 4.78 8.52
C GLN A 252 -30.25 5.60 9.67
N ILE A 253 -29.80 6.83 9.41
CA ILE A 253 -29.31 7.78 10.42
C ILE A 253 -30.48 8.37 11.24
N THR A 254 -31.63 8.65 10.61
CA THR A 254 -32.83 9.22 11.28
C THR A 254 -33.71 8.18 11.97
N LYS A 255 -33.52 6.88 11.75
CA LYS A 255 -34.06 5.85 12.66
C LYS A 255 -33.49 5.94 14.09
N ASN A 256 -32.44 6.73 14.32
CA ASN A 256 -31.92 7.06 15.65
C ASN A 256 -32.38 8.42 16.20
N ILE A 257 -33.17 9.20 15.46
CA ILE A 257 -33.70 10.49 15.92
C ILE A 257 -35.14 10.61 15.42
N GLU A 258 -36.08 10.23 16.28
CA GLU A 258 -37.48 10.60 16.09
C GLU A 258 -37.62 12.13 15.99
N GLU A 259 -38.55 12.55 15.14
CA GLU A 259 -39.01 13.92 14.88
C GLU A 259 -38.15 14.77 13.93
N ARG A 260 -38.56 14.77 12.64
CA ARG A 260 -39.28 15.91 12.03
C ARG A 260 -39.54 15.63 10.54
N LYS A 261 -40.77 15.17 10.25
CA LYS A 261 -41.39 15.39 8.94
C LYS A 261 -41.75 16.87 8.82
N ILE A 262 -41.65 17.43 7.61
CA ILE A 262 -42.76 18.09 6.89
C ILE A 262 -42.22 18.83 5.62
N ASP A 263 -42.94 18.57 4.53
CA ASP A 263 -43.11 19.34 3.27
C ASP A 263 -42.04 19.31 2.17
N LEU A 264 -42.18 18.33 1.25
CA LEU A 264 -41.91 18.45 -0.21
C LEU A 264 -42.62 17.33 -1.05
N ASP A 265 -43.76 16.82 -0.59
CA ASP A 265 -44.20 15.43 -0.86
C ASP A 265 -45.02 15.11 -2.12
N ASN A 266 -45.43 16.05 -2.99
CA ASN A 266 -46.48 15.72 -3.98
C ASN A 266 -46.02 15.28 -5.39
N ILE A 267 -44.75 15.39 -5.74
CA ILE A 267 -44.19 14.84 -7.02
C ILE A 267 -43.08 13.83 -6.73
N GLN A 268 -42.33 14.02 -5.64
CA GLN A 268 -41.24 13.15 -5.19
C GLN A 268 -41.74 11.79 -4.66
N SER A 269 -42.93 11.74 -4.06
CA SER A 269 -43.51 10.52 -3.47
C SER A 269 -43.90 9.47 -4.52
N LEU A 270 -44.29 9.89 -5.73
CA LEU A 270 -44.70 8.96 -6.79
C LEU A 270 -43.50 8.23 -7.41
N GLU A 271 -42.38 8.91 -7.68
CA GLU A 271 -41.15 8.26 -8.18
C GLU A 271 -40.55 7.31 -7.13
N ASN A 272 -40.56 7.70 -5.85
CA ASN A 272 -40.11 6.85 -4.73
C ASN A 272 -41.04 5.65 -4.50
N GLN A 273 -42.36 5.80 -4.68
CA GLN A 273 -43.32 4.69 -4.62
C GLN A 273 -43.24 3.74 -5.82
N LEU A 274 -42.79 4.22 -6.98
CA LEU A 274 -42.62 3.43 -8.22
C LEU A 274 -41.31 2.63 -8.24
N PHE A 275 -40.30 3.02 -7.45
CA PHE A 275 -39.13 2.18 -7.15
C PHE A 275 -39.52 1.09 -6.14
N GLN A 276 -40.35 0.14 -6.58
CA GLN A 276 -40.96 -0.90 -5.72
C GLN A 276 -39.97 -1.95 -5.18
N VAL A 277 -38.73 -1.99 -5.66
CA VAL A 277 -37.74 -2.99 -5.26
C VAL A 277 -36.60 -2.28 -4.52
N GLU A 278 -36.37 -2.67 -3.26
CA GLU A 278 -35.19 -2.23 -2.50
C GLU A 278 -33.92 -2.83 -3.13
N ILE A 279 -33.37 -2.14 -4.13
CA ILE A 279 -32.13 -2.56 -4.78
C ILE A 279 -30.97 -2.47 -3.79
N ASN A 280 -30.24 -3.57 -3.64
CA ASN A 280 -29.09 -3.68 -2.75
C ASN A 280 -28.00 -2.63 -3.12
N ASP A 281 -27.38 -2.02 -2.11
CA ASP A 281 -26.28 -1.06 -2.28
C ASP A 281 -25.08 -1.65 -3.02
N LEU A 282 -24.87 -2.97 -2.94
CA LEU A 282 -23.85 -3.65 -3.75
C LEU A 282 -24.10 -3.50 -5.25
N ALA A 283 -25.37 -3.54 -5.68
CA ALA A 283 -25.72 -3.37 -7.08
C ALA A 283 -25.42 -1.95 -7.57
N TYR A 284 -25.77 -0.95 -6.77
CA TYR A 284 -25.39 0.44 -7.03
C TYR A 284 -23.87 0.62 -7.07
N ALA A 285 -23.14 0.01 -6.13
CA ALA A 285 -21.69 0.13 -6.09
C ALA A 285 -21.02 -0.47 -7.34
N ASN A 286 -21.50 -1.62 -7.82
CA ASN A 286 -21.07 -2.25 -9.07
C ASN A 286 -21.41 -1.42 -10.31
N PHE A 287 -22.62 -0.86 -10.38
CA PHE A 287 -23.04 0.05 -11.44
C PHE A 287 -22.13 1.28 -11.52
N TYR A 288 -21.92 1.96 -10.38
CA TYR A 288 -21.07 3.14 -10.32
C TYR A 288 -19.58 2.82 -10.50
N PHE A 289 -19.13 1.62 -10.14
CA PHE A 289 -17.79 1.13 -10.48
C PHE A 289 -17.57 1.18 -11.99
N ILE A 290 -18.45 0.59 -12.81
CA ILE A 290 -18.28 0.58 -14.27
C ILE A 290 -18.41 2.00 -14.84
N LEU A 291 -19.43 2.76 -14.40
CA LEU A 291 -19.67 4.12 -14.87
C LEU A 291 -18.45 5.04 -14.63
N MET A 292 -17.81 4.93 -13.46
CA MET A 292 -16.71 5.81 -13.06
C MET A 292 -15.33 5.36 -13.55
N THR A 293 -15.18 4.08 -13.91
CA THR A 293 -13.88 3.50 -14.34
C THR A 293 -13.77 3.37 -15.86
N SER A 294 -14.87 3.26 -16.59
CA SER A 294 -14.85 3.23 -18.05
C SER A 294 -14.54 4.60 -18.64
N GLU A 295 -13.48 4.68 -19.45
CA GLU A 295 -13.18 5.88 -20.23
C GLU A 295 -14.25 6.18 -21.29
N LYS A 296 -14.89 5.15 -21.86
CA LYS A 296 -15.90 5.30 -22.89
C LYS A 296 -17.17 5.94 -22.35
N LEU A 297 -17.51 5.74 -21.08
CA LEU A 297 -18.74 6.25 -20.48
C LEU A 297 -18.61 7.67 -19.90
N ASN A 298 -17.42 8.27 -19.90
CA ASN A 298 -17.17 9.59 -19.31
C ASN A 298 -18.06 10.71 -19.91
N TYR A 299 -18.51 10.59 -21.17
CA TYR A 299 -19.39 11.59 -21.80
C TYR A 299 -20.82 11.58 -21.25
N LEU A 300 -21.24 10.51 -20.58
CA LEU A 300 -22.57 10.35 -20.00
C LEU A 300 -22.71 11.02 -18.63
N ILE A 301 -21.60 11.35 -17.96
CA ILE A 301 -21.59 11.87 -16.59
C ILE A 301 -21.89 13.38 -16.61
N PRO A 302 -23.02 13.85 -16.05
CA PRO A 302 -23.32 15.27 -16.00
C PRO A 302 -22.29 16.05 -15.16
N LYS A 303 -21.79 17.16 -15.71
CA LYS A 303 -20.81 18.04 -15.04
C LYS A 303 -21.44 19.06 -14.08
N VAL A 304 -22.71 18.89 -13.73
CA VAL A 304 -23.48 19.83 -12.90
C VAL A 304 -23.32 19.52 -11.40
N TYR A 305 -23.03 18.27 -11.05
CA TYR A 305 -22.89 17.84 -9.66
C TYR A 305 -21.59 18.34 -9.04
N HIS A 306 -21.68 18.82 -7.80
CA HIS A 306 -20.50 19.25 -7.06
C HIS A 306 -19.59 18.04 -6.75
N PRO A 307 -18.26 18.11 -7.00
CA PRO A 307 -17.36 16.96 -6.83
C PRO A 307 -17.40 16.33 -5.43
N HIS A 308 -17.62 17.13 -4.39
CA HIS A 308 -17.69 16.64 -3.01
C HIS A 308 -18.96 15.84 -2.73
N TYR A 309 -20.08 16.17 -3.39
CA TYR A 309 -21.32 15.42 -3.27
C TYR A 309 -21.13 14.01 -3.84
N LEU A 310 -20.57 13.93 -5.06
CA LEU A 310 -20.24 12.67 -5.71
C LEU A 310 -19.27 11.85 -4.86
N MET A 311 -18.22 12.49 -4.34
CA MET A 311 -17.24 11.84 -3.49
C MET A 311 -17.87 11.13 -2.29
N ASN A 312 -18.72 11.81 -1.53
CA ASN A 312 -19.29 11.24 -0.31
C ASN A 312 -20.08 9.95 -0.60
N ILE A 313 -20.93 9.98 -1.62
CA ILE A 313 -21.79 8.83 -1.95
C ILE A 313 -20.97 7.72 -2.60
N LEU A 314 -20.01 8.05 -3.48
CA LEU A 314 -19.14 7.06 -4.10
C LEU A 314 -18.17 6.43 -3.09
N PHE A 315 -17.73 7.16 -2.06
CA PHE A 315 -16.95 6.60 -0.95
C PHE A 315 -17.79 5.66 -0.10
N TYR A 316 -19.05 5.99 0.17
CA TYR A 316 -19.98 5.08 0.84
C TYR A 316 -20.13 3.77 0.06
N LEU A 317 -20.46 3.85 -1.23
CA LEU A 317 -20.61 2.68 -2.09
C LEU A 317 -19.30 1.88 -2.23
N GLY A 318 -18.18 2.58 -2.40
CA GLY A 318 -16.86 1.96 -2.41
C GLY A 318 -16.59 1.21 -1.11
N ASN A 319 -16.94 1.80 0.04
CA ASN A 319 -16.80 1.15 1.34
C ASN A 319 -17.70 -0.09 1.50
N CYS A 320 -18.91 -0.09 0.91
CA CYS A 320 -19.77 -1.27 0.87
C CYS A 320 -19.09 -2.46 0.14
N LEU A 321 -18.33 -2.18 -0.92
CA LEU A 321 -17.51 -3.18 -1.63
C LEU A 321 -16.30 -3.63 -0.81
N LEU A 322 -15.62 -2.70 -0.13
CA LEU A 322 -14.44 -3.03 0.69
C LEU A 322 -14.75 -3.92 1.90
N LYS A 323 -15.98 -3.85 2.43
CA LYS A 323 -16.43 -4.66 3.57
C LYS A 323 -16.78 -6.11 3.20
N GLN A 324 -16.85 -6.44 1.91
CA GLN A 324 -17.17 -7.79 1.46
C GLN A 324 -15.95 -8.72 1.60
N PRO A 325 -16.16 -10.01 1.92
CA PRO A 325 -15.06 -10.97 2.04
C PRO A 325 -14.43 -11.33 0.68
N GLU A 326 -15.14 -11.16 -0.43
CA GLU A 326 -14.67 -11.55 -1.75
C GLU A 326 -13.59 -10.60 -2.29
N TYR A 327 -12.43 -11.17 -2.64
CA TYR A 327 -11.28 -10.45 -3.18
C TYR A 327 -11.60 -9.56 -4.39
N ILE A 328 -12.43 -10.06 -5.31
CA ILE A 328 -12.83 -9.32 -6.53
C ILE A 328 -13.57 -8.03 -6.17
N LEU A 329 -14.42 -8.06 -5.15
CA LEU A 329 -15.19 -6.90 -4.70
C LEU A 329 -14.31 -5.87 -4.01
N VAL A 330 -13.35 -6.31 -3.20
CA VAL A 330 -12.34 -5.43 -2.61
C VAL A 330 -11.56 -4.69 -3.70
N SER A 331 -11.11 -5.40 -4.75
CA SER A 331 -10.38 -4.79 -5.87
C SER A 331 -11.24 -3.77 -6.64
N LYS A 332 -12.53 -4.07 -6.89
CA LYS A 332 -13.49 -3.12 -7.49
C LYS A 332 -13.67 -1.87 -6.62
N GLY A 333 -13.85 -2.04 -5.31
CA GLY A 333 -14.00 -0.96 -4.35
C GLY A 333 -12.79 -0.02 -4.32
N LEU A 334 -11.57 -0.57 -4.26
CA LEU A 334 -10.35 0.23 -4.29
C LEU A 334 -10.22 1.04 -5.58
N LYS A 335 -10.50 0.44 -6.75
CA LYS A 335 -10.47 1.13 -8.05
C LYS A 335 -11.51 2.24 -8.17
N LEU A 336 -12.73 2.03 -7.66
CA LEU A 336 -13.76 3.06 -7.63
C LEU A 336 -13.32 4.26 -6.79
N ILE A 337 -12.77 4.01 -5.59
CA ILE A 337 -12.30 5.07 -4.69
C ILE A 337 -11.11 5.80 -5.30
N ASP A 338 -10.13 5.10 -5.87
CA ASP A 338 -8.95 5.69 -6.51
C ASP A 338 -9.32 6.61 -7.69
N ASN A 339 -10.23 6.18 -8.57
CA ASN A 339 -10.69 7.01 -9.66
C ASN A 339 -11.53 8.21 -9.21
N THR A 340 -12.25 8.08 -8.09
CA THR A 340 -12.98 9.20 -7.48
C THR A 340 -12.00 10.21 -6.90
N LEU A 341 -10.95 9.75 -6.20
CA LEU A 341 -9.91 10.59 -5.61
C LEU A 341 -9.16 11.42 -6.66
N LYS A 342 -8.84 10.82 -7.82
CA LYS A 342 -8.14 11.51 -8.92
C LYS A 342 -8.92 12.70 -9.50
N LYS A 343 -10.23 12.77 -9.28
CA LYS A 343 -11.10 13.86 -9.78
C LYS A 343 -11.24 15.03 -8.79
N ILE A 344 -10.62 14.96 -7.61
CA ILE A 344 -10.79 15.93 -6.52
C ILE A 344 -9.46 16.61 -6.24
N ASP A 345 -9.50 17.95 -6.13
CA ASP A 345 -8.30 18.73 -5.84
C ASP A 345 -7.82 18.51 -4.40
N ILE A 346 -6.49 18.53 -4.24
CA ILE A 346 -5.81 18.46 -2.95
C ILE A 346 -6.20 19.69 -2.09
N GLU A 347 -6.40 19.51 -0.79
CA GLU A 347 -6.80 20.57 0.16
C GLU A 347 -8.16 21.23 -0.10
N SER A 348 -9.02 20.61 -0.91
CA SER A 348 -10.37 21.11 -1.19
C SER A 348 -11.35 20.92 -0.03
N ILE A 349 -11.13 19.94 0.85
CA ILE A 349 -12.08 19.58 1.91
C ILE A 349 -11.82 20.34 3.21
N SER A 350 -12.86 20.99 3.71
CA SER A 350 -12.83 21.70 5.00
C SER A 350 -12.77 20.73 6.19
N TYR A 351 -12.18 21.19 7.30
CA TYR A 351 -12.11 20.42 8.54
C TYR A 351 -13.49 20.01 9.08
N LYS A 352 -14.57 20.71 8.75
CA LYS A 352 -15.93 20.36 9.21
C LYS A 352 -16.37 18.99 8.71
N SER A 353 -15.92 18.59 7.52
CA SER A 353 -16.27 17.29 6.95
C SER A 353 -15.66 16.12 7.72
N THR A 354 -14.68 16.33 8.60
CA THR A 354 -14.15 15.24 9.46
C THR A 354 -15.18 14.75 10.47
N GLU A 355 -16.29 15.46 10.69
CA GLU A 355 -17.38 15.00 11.56
C GLU A 355 -18.23 13.91 10.89
N LEU A 356 -18.12 13.74 9.57
CA LEU A 356 -18.86 12.72 8.84
C LEU A 356 -18.22 11.33 9.06
N THR A 357 -19.04 10.36 9.44
CA THR A 357 -18.64 8.96 9.70
C THR A 357 -18.01 8.29 8.47
N ILE A 358 -18.41 8.70 7.27
CA ILE A 358 -17.92 8.18 5.97
C ILE A 358 -16.40 8.12 5.90
N HIS A 359 -15.72 9.16 6.39
CA HIS A 359 -14.26 9.26 6.32
C HIS A 359 -13.59 8.31 7.30
N HIS A 360 -14.14 8.18 8.50
CA HIS A 360 -13.66 7.26 9.53
C HIS A 360 -13.88 5.81 9.10
N ASP A 361 -15.06 5.49 8.58
CA ASP A 361 -15.39 4.14 8.11
C ASP A 361 -14.50 3.73 6.93
N LEU A 362 -14.27 4.64 5.97
CA LEU A 362 -13.39 4.37 4.84
C LEU A 362 -11.94 4.13 5.29
N LEU A 363 -11.40 5.00 6.15
CA LEU A 363 -10.04 4.85 6.66
C LEU A 363 -9.89 3.57 7.50
N SER A 364 -10.92 3.17 8.23
CA SER A 364 -10.97 1.91 8.97
C SER A 364 -10.90 0.71 8.01
N SER A 365 -11.77 0.66 6.99
CA SER A 365 -11.76 -0.41 5.99
C SER A 365 -10.44 -0.50 5.22
N LEU A 366 -9.88 0.64 4.81
CA LEU A 366 -8.57 0.69 4.16
C LEU A 366 -7.46 0.17 5.08
N SER A 367 -7.51 0.50 6.37
CA SER A 367 -6.55 0.01 7.36
C SER A 367 -6.64 -1.52 7.52
N GLN A 368 -7.84 -2.09 7.53
CA GLN A 368 -8.03 -3.54 7.58
C GLN A 368 -7.44 -4.21 6.34
N ILE A 369 -7.69 -3.67 5.15
CA ILE A 369 -7.14 -4.21 3.90
C ILE A 369 -5.60 -4.11 3.91
N MET A 370 -5.04 -2.98 4.31
CA MET A 370 -3.58 -2.78 4.38
C MET A 370 -2.87 -3.76 5.31
N ILE A 371 -3.55 -4.27 6.35
CA ILE A 371 -2.96 -5.17 7.35
C ILE A 371 -3.23 -6.64 7.01
N PHE A 372 -4.48 -6.99 6.66
CA PHE A 372 -4.95 -8.38 6.64
C PHE A 372 -5.26 -8.94 5.25
N CYS A 373 -5.31 -8.11 4.20
CA CYS A 373 -5.59 -8.64 2.85
C CYS A 373 -4.40 -9.46 2.34
N ASP A 374 -4.63 -10.68 1.84
CA ASP A 374 -3.57 -11.57 1.35
C ASP A 374 -2.83 -11.01 0.12
N SER A 375 -3.53 -10.24 -0.71
CA SER A 375 -2.97 -9.74 -1.97
C SER A 375 -2.13 -8.47 -1.79
N VAL A 376 -0.83 -8.59 -2.13
CA VAL A 376 0.14 -7.49 -2.09
C VAL A 376 -0.29 -6.26 -2.93
N PRO A 377 -0.76 -6.39 -4.19
CA PRO A 377 -1.16 -5.23 -4.99
C PRO A 377 -2.32 -4.43 -4.36
N GLU A 378 -3.34 -5.11 -3.84
CA GLU A 378 -4.47 -4.47 -3.15
C GLU A 378 -4.02 -3.77 -1.87
N ARG A 379 -3.12 -4.38 -1.07
CA ARG A 379 -2.52 -3.71 0.09
C ARG A 379 -1.80 -2.42 -0.30
N LYS A 380 -1.00 -2.45 -1.38
CA LYS A 380 -0.29 -1.26 -1.89
C LYS A 380 -1.26 -0.20 -2.40
N MET A 381 -2.31 -0.60 -3.12
CA MET A 381 -3.34 0.31 -3.62
C MET A 381 -4.11 0.97 -2.47
N ALA A 382 -4.51 0.19 -1.47
CA ALA A 382 -5.16 0.69 -0.26
C ALA A 382 -4.26 1.71 0.48
N LEU A 383 -2.96 1.43 0.61
CA LEU A 383 -1.99 2.37 1.19
C LEU A 383 -1.92 3.69 0.42
N ASN A 384 -1.90 3.64 -0.92
CA ASN A 384 -1.90 4.86 -1.75
C ASN A 384 -3.20 5.65 -1.56
N ILE A 385 -4.35 4.99 -1.64
CA ILE A 385 -5.67 5.59 -1.42
C ILE A 385 -5.75 6.23 -0.03
N PHE A 386 -5.28 5.54 1.02
CA PHE A 386 -5.24 6.05 2.38
C PHE A 386 -4.45 7.37 2.48
N ARG A 387 -3.26 7.42 1.87
CA ARG A 387 -2.44 8.65 1.83
C ARG A 387 -3.10 9.78 1.04
N GLN A 388 -3.69 9.48 -0.12
CA GLN A 388 -4.35 10.48 -0.96
C GLN A 388 -5.62 11.03 -0.31
N HIS A 389 -6.40 10.17 0.37
CA HIS A 389 -7.59 10.59 1.10
C HIS A 389 -7.27 11.63 2.17
N ILE A 390 -6.22 11.41 2.96
CA ILE A 390 -5.76 12.39 3.97
C ILE A 390 -5.37 13.72 3.30
N LYS A 391 -4.74 13.68 2.13
CA LYS A 391 -4.33 14.90 1.39
C LYS A 391 -5.50 15.75 0.91
N LEU A 392 -6.72 15.21 0.79
CA LEU A 392 -7.88 16.01 0.39
C LEU A 392 -8.25 17.09 1.41
N PHE A 393 -7.96 16.86 2.69
CA PHE A 393 -8.32 17.78 3.76
C PHE A 393 -7.36 18.96 3.86
N SER A 394 -7.89 20.12 4.22
CA SER A 394 -7.12 21.27 4.70
C SER A 394 -6.16 20.89 5.84
N MET A 395 -5.09 21.64 6.04
CA MET A 395 -4.08 21.36 7.07
C MET A 395 -4.67 21.13 8.47
N LYS A 396 -5.70 21.89 8.85
CA LYS A 396 -6.45 21.68 10.10
C LYS A 396 -7.18 20.33 10.14
N GLY A 397 -7.85 19.96 9.04
CA GLY A 397 -8.53 18.67 8.93
C GLY A 397 -7.55 17.49 8.99
N ARG A 398 -6.40 17.61 8.32
CA ARG A 398 -5.32 16.60 8.39
C ARG A 398 -4.82 16.40 9.82
N TYR A 399 -4.60 17.48 10.56
CA TYR A 399 -4.22 17.41 11.97
C TYR A 399 -5.21 16.61 12.81
N LEU A 400 -6.51 16.89 12.67
CA LEU A 400 -7.56 16.19 13.41
C LEU A 400 -7.66 14.70 13.03
N LEU A 401 -7.58 14.38 11.73
CA LEU A 401 -7.60 13.00 11.25
C LEU A 401 -6.40 12.21 11.77
N ILE A 402 -5.19 12.78 11.72
CA ILE A 402 -3.97 12.10 12.18
C ILE A 402 -4.04 11.79 13.68
N ILE A 403 -4.54 12.71 14.50
CA ILE A 403 -4.72 12.45 15.94
C ILE A 403 -5.71 11.31 16.15
N HIS A 404 -6.87 11.39 15.52
CA HIS A 404 -7.90 10.37 15.67
C HIS A 404 -7.41 8.99 15.21
N LEU A 405 -6.75 8.91 14.05
CA LEU A 405 -6.20 7.66 13.53
C LEU A 405 -5.12 7.07 14.44
N TYR A 406 -4.26 7.91 15.02
CA TYR A 406 -3.23 7.44 15.95
C TYR A 406 -3.86 6.86 17.23
N GLU A 407 -4.93 7.48 17.73
CA GLU A 407 -5.63 7.03 18.94
C GLU A 407 -6.47 5.76 18.74
N THR A 408 -7.07 5.58 17.55
CA THR A 408 -7.89 4.40 17.24
C THR A 408 -7.06 3.20 16.78
N SER A 409 -5.90 3.43 16.17
CA SER A 409 -5.02 2.35 15.69
C SER A 409 -4.30 1.64 16.84
N LYS A 410 -4.27 0.30 16.79
CA LYS A 410 -3.47 -0.56 17.70
C LYS A 410 -2.23 -1.15 17.05
N ASN A 411 -2.23 -1.27 15.72
CA ASN A 411 -1.14 -1.88 14.96
C ASN A 411 0.07 -0.92 14.88
N SER A 412 1.26 -1.41 15.26
CA SER A 412 2.50 -0.62 15.30
C SER A 412 2.94 -0.12 13.93
N GLY A 413 2.78 -0.92 12.88
CA GLY A 413 3.07 -0.54 11.49
C GLY A 413 2.15 0.58 10.98
N LEU A 414 0.84 0.52 11.30
CA LEU A 414 -0.10 1.60 10.95
C LEU A 414 0.22 2.89 11.72
N ARG A 415 0.56 2.80 13.01
CA ARG A 415 1.03 3.95 13.80
C ARG A 415 2.30 4.56 13.23
N ALA A 416 3.27 3.74 12.85
CA ALA A 416 4.49 4.18 12.17
C ALA A 416 4.18 4.92 10.87
N LEU A 417 3.27 4.41 10.05
CA LEU A 417 2.80 5.10 8.85
C LEU A 417 2.17 6.47 9.17
N ILE A 418 1.31 6.55 10.18
CA ILE A 418 0.65 7.79 10.61
C ILE A 418 1.70 8.82 11.08
N ILE A 419 2.71 8.39 11.84
CA ILE A 419 3.83 9.25 12.29
C ILE A 419 4.66 9.73 11.09
N SER A 420 4.86 8.87 10.09
CA SER A 420 5.55 9.23 8.85
C SER A 420 4.77 10.31 8.07
N ILE A 421 3.44 10.17 7.95
CA ILE A 421 2.59 11.20 7.34
C ILE A 421 2.63 12.51 8.15
N LEU A 422 2.56 12.43 9.49
CA LEU A 422 2.72 13.59 10.36
C LEU A 422 4.04 14.32 10.08
N LYS A 423 5.13 13.58 9.93
CA LYS A 423 6.45 14.13 9.59
C LYS A 423 6.44 14.85 8.24
N GLU A 424 5.84 14.25 7.21
CA GLU A 424 5.66 14.90 5.90
C GLU A 424 4.89 16.23 6.05
N LEU A 425 3.82 16.26 6.84
CA LEU A 425 3.03 17.47 7.10
C LEU A 425 3.82 18.56 7.86
N ILE A 426 4.65 18.16 8.84
CA ILE A 426 5.54 19.09 9.54
C ILE A 426 6.57 19.68 8.57
N ILE A 427 7.16 18.86 7.70
CA ILE A 427 8.09 19.31 6.66
C ILE A 427 7.41 20.36 5.78
N THR A 428 6.25 20.05 5.22
CA THR A 428 5.48 20.96 4.37
C THR A 428 5.16 22.27 5.10
N SER A 429 4.73 22.19 6.37
CA SER A 429 4.44 23.37 7.18
C SER A 429 5.67 24.27 7.37
N LEU A 430 6.83 23.68 7.71
CA LEU A 430 8.06 24.42 7.97
C LEU A 430 8.73 24.99 6.71
N ASP A 431 8.42 24.46 5.53
CA ASP A 431 8.94 24.99 4.25
C ASP A 431 8.12 26.20 3.75
N THR A 432 6.93 26.44 4.29
CA THR A 432 6.12 27.62 3.94
C THR A 432 6.58 28.89 4.67
N LYS A 433 6.36 30.06 4.05
CA LYS A 433 6.71 31.38 4.64
C LYS A 433 5.99 31.65 5.97
N LEU A 434 4.78 31.13 6.12
CA LEU A 434 3.95 31.22 7.32
C LEU A 434 3.59 29.79 7.74
N PRO A 435 4.35 29.19 8.67
CA PRO A 435 4.12 27.83 9.10
C PRO A 435 2.72 27.65 9.67
N CYS A 436 2.09 26.52 9.38
CA CYS A 436 0.75 26.20 9.85
C CYS A 436 0.75 25.97 11.37
N GLU A 437 -0.07 26.73 12.08
CA GLU A 437 -0.20 26.74 13.56
C GLU A 437 -0.39 25.34 14.18
N TYR A 438 -1.01 24.41 13.45
CA TYR A 438 -1.30 23.05 13.93
C TYR A 438 -0.06 22.15 13.97
N PHE A 439 0.96 22.45 13.17
CA PHE A 439 2.21 21.67 13.08
C PHE A 439 3.41 22.44 13.65
N ILE A 440 3.16 23.44 14.50
CA ILE A 440 4.17 24.20 15.26
C ILE A 440 3.68 24.44 16.69
N GLY A 441 4.54 25.00 17.55
CA GLY A 441 4.13 25.46 18.88
C GLY A 441 3.56 24.36 19.78
N ASP A 442 2.63 24.75 20.65
CA ASP A 442 2.03 23.88 21.67
C ASP A 442 1.18 22.74 21.08
N LYS A 443 0.58 22.95 19.90
CA LYS A 443 -0.25 21.94 19.22
C LYS A 443 0.59 20.76 18.73
N LEU A 444 1.77 21.02 18.17
CA LEU A 444 2.71 19.96 17.80
C LEU A 444 3.32 19.30 19.03
N ALA A 445 3.71 20.10 20.03
CA ALA A 445 4.21 19.59 21.31
C ALA A 445 3.23 18.60 21.97
N ALA A 446 1.94 18.88 21.96
CA ALA A 446 0.91 17.99 22.48
C ALA A 446 0.86 16.64 21.74
N ILE A 447 0.97 16.62 20.41
CA ILE A 447 1.04 15.37 19.64
C ILE A 447 2.33 14.60 19.97
N LEU A 448 3.48 15.29 20.03
CA LEU A 448 4.74 14.63 20.35
C LEU A 448 4.71 13.96 21.73
N GLN A 449 4.07 14.58 22.72
CA GLN A 449 3.86 13.96 24.03
C GLN A 449 2.92 12.74 24.00
N ARG A 450 2.00 12.66 23.03
CA ARG A 450 1.14 11.48 22.85
C ARG A 450 1.87 10.33 22.16
N ILE A 451 2.65 10.64 21.12
CA ILE A 451 3.41 9.64 20.33
C ILE A 451 4.61 9.10 21.12
N CYS A 452 5.30 9.96 21.89
CA CYS A 452 6.44 9.56 22.71
C CYS A 452 5.98 8.93 24.04
N LYS A 453 5.29 7.78 23.96
CA LYS A 453 4.90 6.97 25.11
C LYS A 453 5.09 5.49 24.81
N LEU A 454 5.61 4.75 25.79
CA LEU A 454 5.70 3.30 25.72
C LEU A 454 4.51 2.66 26.44
N PRO A 455 3.82 1.65 25.86
CA PRO A 455 2.61 1.07 26.43
C PRO A 455 2.79 0.54 27.87
N ASN A 456 3.89 -0.15 28.12
CA ASN A 456 4.26 -0.75 29.42
C ASN A 456 5.60 -0.20 29.93
N GLU A 457 5.93 1.06 29.59
CA GLU A 457 7.22 1.69 29.92
C GLU A 457 8.41 0.79 29.49
N SER A 458 9.34 0.51 30.41
CA SER A 458 10.53 -0.30 30.16
C SER A 458 10.25 -1.80 30.01
N LYS A 459 9.01 -2.26 30.21
CA LYS A 459 8.60 -3.67 30.03
C LYS A 459 7.88 -3.90 28.69
N SER A 460 7.80 -2.89 27.84
CA SER A 460 7.15 -3.00 26.52
C SER A 460 7.92 -4.00 25.64
N ASP A 461 7.20 -4.76 24.81
CA ASP A 461 7.84 -5.62 23.82
C ASP A 461 8.39 -4.78 22.66
N LEU A 462 9.63 -4.33 22.80
CA LEU A 462 10.27 -3.40 21.87
C LEU A 462 10.43 -3.95 20.45
N VAL A 463 10.40 -5.28 20.27
CA VAL A 463 10.53 -5.91 18.96
C VAL A 463 9.21 -5.78 18.19
N GLU A 464 8.08 -6.01 18.85
CA GLU A 464 6.74 -5.90 18.25
C GLU A 464 6.39 -4.45 17.84
N ILE A 465 6.79 -3.47 18.66
CA ILE A 465 6.55 -2.04 18.40
C ILE A 465 7.74 -1.33 17.75
N SER A 466 8.72 -2.08 17.22
CA SER A 466 9.98 -1.53 16.70
C SER A 466 9.76 -0.50 15.58
N ASP A 467 8.84 -0.76 14.64
CA ASP A 467 8.52 0.17 13.55
C ASP A 467 8.02 1.53 14.06
N GLU A 468 7.15 1.52 15.08
CA GLU A 468 6.62 2.73 15.71
C GLU A 468 7.74 3.50 16.44
N ILE A 469 8.58 2.80 17.20
CA ILE A 469 9.70 3.40 17.94
C ILE A 469 10.71 4.02 16.98
N ILE A 470 11.16 3.28 15.96
CA ILE A 470 12.15 3.74 14.98
C ILE A 470 11.64 4.98 14.26
N THR A 471 10.36 4.98 13.85
CA THR A 471 9.77 6.12 13.15
C THR A 471 9.63 7.33 14.07
N THR A 472 9.24 7.13 15.33
CA THR A 472 9.17 8.18 16.36
C THR A 472 10.54 8.79 16.65
N LEU A 473 11.56 7.96 16.86
CA LEU A 473 12.94 8.44 17.08
C LEU A 473 13.44 9.22 15.86
N ASN A 474 13.16 8.75 14.65
CA ASN A 474 13.53 9.46 13.42
C ASN A 474 12.78 10.79 13.25
N LEU A 475 11.54 10.92 13.75
CA LEU A 475 10.83 12.20 13.83
C LEU A 475 11.50 13.14 14.83
N LEU A 476 11.83 12.66 16.04
CA LEU A 476 12.52 13.45 17.07
C LEU A 476 13.89 13.94 16.58
N ARG A 477 14.69 13.05 15.99
CA ARG A 477 16.00 13.39 15.41
C ARG A 477 15.85 14.48 14.34
N PHE A 478 14.87 14.35 13.45
CA PHE A 478 14.58 15.36 12.43
C PHE A 478 14.26 16.73 13.05
N LEU A 479 13.37 16.78 14.06
CA LEU A 479 12.99 18.03 14.72
C LEU A 479 14.17 18.70 15.42
N ILE A 480 14.99 17.93 16.16
CA ILE A 480 16.17 18.41 16.88
C ILE A 480 17.20 19.00 15.91
N LEU A 481 17.42 18.37 14.76
CA LEU A 481 18.37 18.84 13.75
C LEU A 481 17.86 20.05 12.96
N ARG A 482 16.56 20.11 12.67
CA ARG A 482 15.97 21.14 11.81
C ARG A 482 15.63 22.40 12.57
N ASP A 483 15.06 22.30 13.77
CA ASP A 483 14.50 23.44 14.48
C ASP A 483 15.54 24.17 15.35
N LYS A 484 16.29 25.08 14.73
CA LYS A 484 17.29 25.90 15.45
C LYS A 484 16.67 27.02 16.29
N ASN A 485 15.47 27.48 15.97
CA ASN A 485 14.84 28.67 16.57
C ASN A 485 13.68 28.34 17.51
N ASN A 486 13.45 27.05 17.80
CA ASN A 486 12.36 26.56 18.62
C ASN A 486 10.95 26.90 18.09
N ILE A 487 10.77 26.92 16.77
CA ILE A 487 9.46 27.18 16.12
C ILE A 487 8.49 26.02 16.41
N THR A 488 9.00 24.79 16.43
CA THR A 488 8.22 23.57 16.70
C THR A 488 7.93 23.35 18.19
N ASN A 489 8.51 24.17 19.06
CA ASN A 489 8.49 24.02 20.52
C ASN A 489 9.10 22.71 21.03
N ILE A 490 9.91 22.00 20.22
CA ILE A 490 10.56 20.74 20.62
C ILE A 490 11.47 20.91 21.84
N TRP A 491 12.17 22.05 21.96
CA TRP A 491 13.18 22.24 23.00
C TRP A 491 12.58 22.40 24.40
N THR A 492 11.34 22.88 24.51
CA THR A 492 10.65 23.00 25.81
C THR A 492 10.16 21.63 26.29
N VAL A 493 9.69 20.79 25.36
CA VAL A 493 9.15 19.46 25.67
C VAL A 493 10.23 18.39 25.73
N LEU A 494 11.43 18.65 25.21
CA LEU A 494 12.54 17.70 25.17
C LEU A 494 12.84 17.06 26.53
N LYS A 495 12.84 17.86 27.62
CA LYS A 495 13.07 17.34 28.98
C LYS A 495 11.97 16.37 29.43
N SER A 496 10.73 16.64 29.07
CA SER A 496 9.60 15.73 29.32
C SER A 496 9.74 14.44 28.51
N ILE A 497 10.13 14.53 27.23
CA ILE A 497 10.34 13.35 26.37
C ILE A 497 11.53 12.51 26.87
N GLU A 498 12.60 13.15 27.33
CA GLU A 498 13.76 12.47 27.89
C GLU A 498 13.37 11.60 29.09
N ILE A 499 12.64 12.17 30.04
CA ILE A 499 12.20 11.48 31.26
C ILE A 499 11.14 10.42 30.97
N ASN A 500 10.13 10.72 30.14
CA ASN A 500 8.95 9.87 29.98
C ASN A 500 9.06 8.84 28.86
N TYR A 501 10.03 8.99 27.95
CA TYR A 501 10.17 8.13 26.77
C TYR A 501 11.60 7.61 26.57
N LEU A 502 12.60 8.50 26.45
CA LEU A 502 13.97 8.08 26.09
C LEU A 502 14.66 7.27 27.20
N GLU A 503 14.53 7.67 28.46
CA GLU A 503 15.10 6.94 29.60
C GLU A 503 14.41 5.56 29.82
N PRO A 504 13.07 5.46 29.85
CA PRO A 504 12.38 4.17 29.87
C PRO A 504 12.75 3.26 28.68
N LEU A 505 12.91 3.85 27.49
CA LEU A 505 13.31 3.11 26.30
C LEU A 505 14.72 2.52 26.44
N ARG A 506 15.69 3.29 26.97
CA ARG A 506 17.04 2.80 27.23
C ARG A 506 17.03 1.60 28.18
N LYS A 507 16.29 1.72 29.29
CA LYS A 507 16.10 0.61 30.24
C LYS A 507 15.43 -0.60 29.59
N GLY A 508 14.43 -0.37 28.73
CA GLY A 508 13.77 -1.42 27.98
C GLY A 508 14.72 -2.16 27.05
N ILE A 509 15.59 -1.45 26.32
CA ILE A 509 16.59 -2.04 25.44
C ILE A 509 17.56 -2.93 26.23
N GLU A 510 18.06 -2.45 27.37
CA GLU A 510 18.95 -3.23 28.25
C GLU A 510 18.28 -4.52 28.74
N LEU A 511 17.03 -4.43 29.21
CA LEU A 511 16.26 -5.58 29.70
C LEU A 511 15.96 -6.59 28.57
N SER A 512 15.47 -6.11 27.41
CA SER A 512 15.16 -6.95 26.27
C SER A 512 16.41 -7.62 25.69
N ARG A 513 17.53 -6.89 25.60
CA ARG A 513 18.81 -7.43 25.14
C ARG A 513 19.29 -8.56 26.05
N ALA A 514 19.29 -8.35 27.37
CA ALA A 514 19.69 -9.37 28.33
C ALA A 514 18.82 -10.64 28.22
N HIS A 515 17.50 -10.46 28.03
CA HIS A 515 16.57 -11.58 27.80
C HIS A 515 16.90 -12.36 26.53
N TRP A 516 17.07 -11.68 25.39
CA TRP A 516 17.37 -12.34 24.11
C TRP A 516 18.74 -13.02 24.09
N GLU A 517 19.75 -12.40 24.68
CA GLU A 517 21.08 -13.01 24.81
C GLU A 517 21.09 -14.24 25.71
N MET A 518 20.31 -14.23 26.81
CA MET A 518 20.14 -15.39 27.67
C MET A 518 19.44 -16.53 26.92
N LYS A 519 18.36 -16.21 26.19
CA LYS A 519 17.61 -17.20 25.40
C LYS A 519 18.48 -17.86 24.33
N ILE A 520 19.33 -17.09 23.63
CA ILE A 520 20.30 -17.64 22.67
C ILE A 520 21.27 -18.60 23.37
N ARG A 521 21.82 -18.23 24.53
CA ARG A 521 22.73 -19.09 25.29
C ARG A 521 22.06 -20.40 25.72
N ASP A 522 20.82 -20.35 26.19
CA ASP A 522 20.06 -21.54 26.57
C ASP A 522 19.84 -22.47 25.37
N LEU A 523 19.42 -21.93 24.23
CA LEU A 523 19.23 -22.69 22.99
C LEU A 523 20.53 -23.27 22.43
N GLU A 524 21.64 -22.53 22.52
CA GLU A 524 22.98 -23.02 22.14
C GLU A 524 23.47 -24.14 23.06
N ASN A 525 23.10 -24.11 24.34
CA ASN A 525 23.40 -25.17 25.30
C ASN A 525 22.53 -26.41 25.05
N GLU A 526 21.23 -26.25 24.81
CA GLU A 526 20.33 -27.35 24.39
C GLU A 526 20.84 -28.02 23.11
N LYS A 527 21.25 -27.21 22.11
CA LYS A 527 21.86 -27.69 20.86
C LYS A 527 23.11 -28.54 21.11
N LYS A 528 23.95 -28.18 22.09
CA LYS A 528 25.15 -28.96 22.45
C LYS A 528 24.80 -30.29 23.12
N MET A 529 23.69 -30.35 23.86
CA MET A 529 23.24 -31.57 24.56
C MET A 529 22.59 -32.60 23.63
N LEU A 530 22.01 -32.18 22.50
CA LEU A 530 21.12 -33.00 21.65
C LEU A 530 21.76 -33.72 20.46
N GLY A 531 23.04 -33.48 20.14
CA GLY A 531 23.76 -34.26 19.11
C GLY A 531 23.11 -34.22 17.71
N ASN A 532 22.89 -35.39 17.06
CA ASN A 532 22.42 -35.53 15.67
C ASN A 532 20.89 -35.50 15.48
N GLN A 533 20.07 -35.40 16.53
CA GLN A 533 18.60 -35.31 16.44
C GLN A 533 18.12 -33.85 16.29
N LYS A 534 18.68 -33.13 15.31
CA LYS A 534 18.64 -31.65 15.25
C LYS A 534 17.34 -31.06 14.71
N ASP A 535 16.59 -31.81 13.90
CA ASP A 535 15.53 -31.25 13.04
C ASP A 535 14.10 -31.56 13.53
N GLU A 536 13.92 -32.36 14.59
CA GLU A 536 12.59 -32.80 15.05
C GLU A 536 12.04 -32.06 16.28
N ILE A 537 12.87 -31.29 17.00
CA ILE A 537 12.43 -30.59 18.22
C ILE A 537 12.04 -29.15 17.90
N LEU A 538 10.75 -28.89 18.01
CA LEU A 538 10.14 -27.58 17.85
C LEU A 538 10.17 -26.82 19.19
N THR A 539 10.83 -25.65 19.22
CA THR A 539 10.93 -24.82 20.43
C THR A 539 9.87 -23.73 20.49
N ASP A 540 9.32 -23.50 21.68
CA ASP A 540 8.35 -22.44 21.95
C ASP A 540 9.08 -21.09 22.15
N ILE A 541 8.66 -20.09 21.37
CA ILE A 541 9.02 -18.68 21.56
C ILE A 541 7.73 -17.92 21.87
N ASN A 542 7.65 -17.34 23.07
CA ASN A 542 6.58 -16.42 23.43
C ASN A 542 6.89 -15.03 22.84
N VAL A 543 6.81 -14.90 21.52
CA VAL A 543 6.75 -13.60 20.85
C VAL A 543 5.45 -13.51 20.09
N MET A 544 4.77 -12.40 20.32
CA MET A 544 3.54 -12.06 19.62
C MET A 544 3.88 -11.26 18.38
N VAL A 545 3.32 -11.66 17.24
CA VAL A 545 3.33 -10.89 16.00
C VAL A 545 1.89 -10.69 15.60
N GLY A 546 1.39 -9.44 15.66
CA GLY A 546 0.00 -9.14 15.32
C GLY A 546 -1.04 -9.75 16.26
N GLY A 547 -0.67 -10.10 17.49
CA GLY A 547 -1.54 -10.73 18.49
C GLY A 547 -1.56 -12.26 18.49
N GLU A 548 -0.80 -12.91 17.59
CA GLU A 548 -0.63 -14.37 17.56
C GLU A 548 0.80 -14.76 17.98
N ASN A 549 0.95 -15.88 18.69
CA ASN A 549 2.27 -16.42 19.01
C ASN A 549 2.90 -17.04 17.77
N LEU A 550 4.21 -16.87 17.62
CA LEU A 550 4.94 -17.53 16.55
C LEU A 550 4.76 -19.05 16.59
N PRO A 551 4.60 -19.70 15.42
CA PRO A 551 4.55 -21.15 15.34
C PRO A 551 5.87 -21.74 15.86
N LYS A 552 5.78 -22.94 16.45
CA LYS A 552 6.96 -23.63 16.93
C LYS A 552 7.90 -23.89 15.74
N MET A 553 9.18 -23.61 15.93
CA MET A 553 10.18 -23.71 14.86
C MET A 553 11.42 -24.47 15.35
N PRO A 554 12.23 -25.03 14.45
CA PRO A 554 13.50 -25.68 14.80
C PRO A 554 14.43 -24.76 15.60
N VAL A 555 15.31 -25.34 16.41
CA VAL A 555 16.25 -24.61 17.28
C VAL A 555 17.14 -23.65 16.48
N GLU A 556 17.59 -24.04 15.29
CA GLU A 556 18.44 -23.17 14.45
C GLU A 556 17.70 -21.94 13.92
N GLU A 557 16.43 -22.10 13.54
CA GLU A 557 15.58 -20.99 13.08
C GLU A 557 15.23 -20.07 14.25
N THR A 558 14.98 -20.64 15.43
CA THR A 558 14.76 -19.92 16.69
C THR A 558 15.96 -19.04 17.06
N ILE A 559 17.19 -19.56 16.94
CA ILE A 559 18.41 -18.77 17.18
C ILE A 559 18.55 -17.64 16.15
N LYS A 560 18.28 -17.90 14.86
CA LYS A 560 18.29 -16.86 13.82
C LYS A 560 17.28 -15.75 14.12
N PHE A 561 16.07 -16.12 14.55
CA PHE A 561 15.04 -15.17 14.97
C PHE A 561 15.51 -14.31 16.15
N CYS A 562 16.06 -14.92 17.21
CA CYS A 562 16.57 -14.17 18.37
C CYS A 562 17.68 -13.18 17.98
N ARG A 563 18.55 -13.57 17.04
CA ARG A 563 19.58 -12.67 16.49
C ARG A 563 18.97 -11.51 15.69
N SER A 564 17.89 -11.74 14.94
CA SER A 564 17.14 -10.68 14.26
C SER A 564 16.53 -9.68 15.26
N ALA A 565 15.98 -10.18 16.38
CA ALA A 565 15.46 -9.34 17.45
C ALA A 565 16.58 -8.46 18.07
N LEU A 566 17.76 -9.01 18.33
CA LEU A 566 18.92 -8.24 18.79
C LEU A 566 19.36 -7.17 17.80
N ASN A 567 19.43 -7.50 16.50
CA ASN A 567 19.75 -6.52 15.45
C ASN A 567 18.73 -5.36 15.42
N THR A 568 17.46 -5.65 15.68
CA THR A 568 16.40 -4.63 15.78
C THR A 568 16.63 -3.71 16.97
N LEU A 569 17.00 -4.25 18.13
CA LEU A 569 17.37 -3.46 19.31
C LEU A 569 18.61 -2.60 19.06
N ASP A 570 19.63 -3.14 18.37
CA ASP A 570 20.83 -2.39 17.96
C ASP A 570 20.48 -1.20 17.05
N MET A 571 19.54 -1.38 16.11
CA MET A 571 19.06 -0.28 15.27
C MET A 571 18.37 0.81 16.09
N ILE A 572 17.51 0.44 17.04
CA ILE A 572 16.83 1.40 17.92
C ILE A 572 17.86 2.16 18.78
N GLU A 573 18.83 1.45 19.37
CA GLU A 573 19.87 2.01 20.23
C GLU A 573 20.79 2.97 19.47
N CYS A 574 21.13 2.65 18.21
CA CYS A 574 21.94 3.50 17.35
C CYS A 574 21.25 4.86 17.11
N ILE A 575 19.95 4.86 16.79
CA ILE A 575 19.18 6.11 16.59
C ILE A 575 19.06 6.88 17.91
N LEU A 576 18.77 6.18 19.01
CA LEU A 576 18.66 6.77 20.35
C LEU A 576 19.96 7.45 20.79
N THR A 577 21.10 6.79 20.58
CA THR A 577 22.43 7.33 20.88
C THR A 577 22.69 8.60 20.07
N ARG A 578 22.34 8.59 18.78
CA ARG A 578 22.48 9.77 17.92
C ARG A 578 21.62 10.95 18.37
N ILE A 579 20.39 10.71 18.83
CA ILE A 579 19.54 11.76 19.42
C ILE A 579 20.22 12.37 20.65
N ASN A 580 20.81 11.55 21.53
CA ASN A 580 21.54 12.02 22.71
C ASN A 580 22.79 12.84 22.34
N GLU A 581 23.49 12.48 21.27
CA GLU A 581 24.61 13.28 20.75
C GLU A 581 24.16 14.63 20.18
N CYS A 582 23.07 14.64 19.40
CA CYS A 582 22.52 15.87 18.83
C CYS A 582 22.05 16.84 19.93
N THR A 583 21.39 16.32 20.96
CA THR A 583 20.95 17.14 22.10
C THR A 583 22.13 17.70 22.88
N ARG A 584 23.16 16.88 23.19
CA ARG A 584 24.38 17.33 23.90
C ARG A 584 25.19 18.35 23.11
N SER A 585 25.42 18.14 21.81
CA SER A 585 26.22 19.05 20.96
C SER A 585 25.55 20.41 20.74
N LEU A 586 24.22 20.45 20.63
CA LEU A 586 23.47 21.70 20.48
C LEU A 586 23.31 22.43 21.81
N TRP A 587 23.22 21.71 22.94
CA TRP A 587 23.27 22.30 24.28
C TRP A 587 24.61 22.98 24.57
N THR A 588 25.73 22.33 24.27
CA THR A 588 27.07 22.93 24.47
C THR A 588 27.28 24.15 23.56
N SER A 589 26.77 24.10 22.32
CA SER A 589 26.81 25.22 21.38
C SER A 589 25.97 26.43 21.83
N ARG A 590 24.78 26.19 22.42
CA ARG A 590 23.92 27.27 22.95
C ARG A 590 24.42 27.85 24.28
N LEU A 591 25.05 27.04 25.14
CA LEU A 591 25.67 27.53 26.37
C LEU A 591 26.83 28.51 26.05
N LEU A 592 27.60 28.24 25.00
CA LEU A 592 28.68 29.11 24.50
C LEU A 592 28.15 30.39 23.83
N LEU A 593 26.95 30.37 23.25
CA LEU A 593 26.29 31.57 22.70
C LEU A 593 25.63 32.41 23.80
N ALA A 594 25.11 31.80 24.87
CA ALA A 594 24.53 32.48 26.03
C ALA A 594 25.57 33.24 26.88
N SER A 595 26.86 32.89 26.78
CA SER A 595 27.97 33.61 27.44
C SER A 595 28.37 34.94 26.79
N HIS A 596 27.67 35.41 25.75
CA HIS A 596 27.96 36.69 25.07
C HIS A 596 27.00 37.85 25.41
N LEU A 597 26.20 37.74 26.48
CA LEU A 597 25.55 38.92 27.09
C LEU A 597 26.54 39.62 28.04
N PRO A 598 26.56 40.96 28.12
CA PRO A 598 27.52 41.68 28.94
C PRO A 598 27.22 41.42 30.42
N VAL A 599 28.07 40.59 31.05
CA VAL A 599 28.08 40.43 32.49
C VAL A 599 28.74 41.67 33.08
N VAL A 600 27.95 42.40 33.88
CA VAL A 600 28.38 43.49 34.74
C VAL A 600 29.60 43.05 35.56
N GLU A 601 30.65 43.86 35.50
CA GLU A 601 31.89 43.69 36.28
C GLU A 601 31.58 43.52 37.77
N GLY A 602 32.00 42.37 38.31
CA GLY A 602 31.88 42.07 39.73
C GLY A 602 32.75 40.88 40.12
N SER A 603 33.92 41.19 40.69
CA SER A 603 34.84 40.30 41.41
C SER A 603 35.73 39.34 40.61
N LYS A 604 36.97 39.79 40.39
CA LYS A 604 38.14 38.94 40.16
C LYS A 604 38.33 37.99 41.36
N LYS A 605 38.40 36.69 41.11
CA LYS A 605 39.14 35.73 41.92
C LYS A 605 39.92 34.82 40.98
N ASP A 606 41.24 34.83 41.13
CA ASP A 606 42.19 34.03 40.38
C ASP A 606 41.86 32.54 40.50
N GLY A 607 41.65 31.89 39.36
CA GLY A 607 41.33 30.48 39.25
C GLY A 607 42.58 29.64 39.01
N PHE A 608 42.92 28.78 39.97
CA PHE A 608 43.61 27.52 39.67
C PHE A 608 42.52 26.47 39.38
N LYS A 609 42.36 26.08 38.12
CA LYS A 609 41.59 24.88 37.75
C LYS A 609 42.45 23.65 38.06
N PHE A 610 42.03 22.82 39.01
CA PHE A 610 42.54 21.46 39.14
C PHE A 610 41.95 20.61 38.01
N GLU A 611 42.77 20.16 37.05
CA GLU A 611 42.40 19.08 36.10
C GLU A 611 42.18 17.78 36.90
N SER A 612 41.15 17.01 36.56
CA SER A 612 40.94 15.69 37.17
C SER A 612 42.03 14.71 36.69
N GLU A 613 42.40 13.72 37.52
CA GLU A 613 43.43 12.73 37.17
C GLU A 613 43.13 11.99 35.85
N GLU A 614 41.85 11.75 35.55
CA GLU A 614 41.39 11.14 34.30
C GLU A 614 41.62 12.05 33.08
N GLU A 615 41.44 13.36 33.23
CA GLU A 615 41.65 14.34 32.16
C GLU A 615 43.15 14.53 31.87
N TYR A 616 43.97 14.49 32.92
CA TYR A 616 45.42 14.47 32.82
C TYR A 616 45.94 13.21 32.10
N GLU A 617 45.46 12.01 32.45
CA GLU A 617 45.85 10.76 31.78
C GLU A 617 45.46 10.77 30.28
N LYS A 618 44.25 11.24 29.97
CA LYS A 618 43.76 11.36 28.59
C LYS A 618 44.61 12.32 27.76
N ASN A 619 45.00 13.45 28.35
CA ASN A 619 45.87 14.44 27.70
C ASN A 619 47.26 13.85 27.39
N ILE A 620 47.81 13.03 28.28
CA ILE A 620 49.08 12.32 28.04
C ILE A 620 48.93 11.31 26.90
N LYS A 621 47.85 10.49 26.90
CA LYS A 621 47.60 9.51 25.84
C LYS A 621 47.54 10.15 24.46
N ILE A 622 46.82 11.27 24.33
CA ILE A 622 46.73 12.02 23.07
C ILE A 622 48.10 12.54 22.62
N LYS A 623 48.89 13.11 23.54
CA LYS A 623 50.24 13.61 23.22
C LYS A 623 51.14 12.49 22.70
N ILE A 624 51.16 11.34 23.36
CA ILE A 624 51.94 10.17 22.93
C ILE A 624 51.50 9.70 21.54
N LEU A 625 50.20 9.46 21.32
CA LEU A 625 49.68 8.98 20.03
C LEU A 625 49.96 9.97 18.88
N SER A 626 49.88 11.27 19.15
CA SER A 626 50.24 12.31 18.18
C SER A 626 51.72 12.27 17.79
N ALA A 627 52.60 12.06 18.77
CA ALA A 627 54.05 11.96 18.58
C ALA A 627 54.48 10.63 17.94
N SER A 628 53.62 9.60 17.98
CA SER A 628 53.86 8.30 17.35
C SER A 628 53.65 8.31 15.83
N LEU A 629 52.81 9.21 15.30
CA LEU A 629 52.45 9.22 13.87
C LEU A 629 53.64 9.34 12.90
N PRO A 630 54.70 10.14 13.15
CA PRO A 630 55.87 10.20 12.28
C PRO A 630 56.63 8.87 12.13
N PHE A 631 56.58 8.01 13.16
CA PHE A 631 57.29 6.74 13.22
C PHE A 631 56.55 5.58 12.53
N VAL A 632 55.31 5.80 12.09
CA VAL A 632 54.46 4.76 11.49
C VAL A 632 55.06 4.18 10.21
N ASN A 633 55.74 4.98 9.38
CA ASN A 633 56.34 4.48 8.14
C ASN A 633 57.56 3.57 8.39
N GLU A 634 58.18 3.66 9.56
CA GLU A 634 59.36 2.87 9.95
C GLU A 634 58.96 1.60 10.73
N TYR A 635 58.05 1.72 11.70
CA TYR A 635 57.68 0.62 12.61
C TYR A 635 56.24 0.09 12.41
N GLY A 636 55.53 0.59 11.41
CA GLY A 636 54.14 0.24 11.12
C GLY A 636 53.14 0.73 12.18
N TRP A 637 51.97 0.12 12.21
CA TRP A 637 50.93 0.40 13.21
C TRP A 637 51.09 -0.54 14.41
N SER A 638 52.12 -0.31 15.23
CA SER A 638 52.56 -1.25 16.26
C SER A 638 52.79 -0.61 17.63
N ARG A 639 53.01 -1.44 18.65
CA ARG A 639 53.43 -0.97 19.99
C ARG A 639 54.81 -0.30 19.97
N GLN A 640 55.69 -0.72 19.05
CA GLN A 640 57.02 -0.12 18.89
C GLN A 640 56.91 1.35 18.44
N THR A 641 55.97 1.64 17.54
CA THR A 641 55.64 3.01 17.10
C THR A 641 55.17 3.89 18.25
N ILE A 642 54.38 3.33 19.17
CA ILE A 642 53.91 4.02 20.37
C ILE A 642 55.07 4.27 21.35
N SER A 643 55.96 3.28 21.54
CA SER A 643 57.17 3.43 22.34
C SER A 643 58.08 4.53 21.82
N ALA A 644 58.35 4.56 20.51
CA ALA A 644 59.16 5.59 19.88
C ALA A 644 58.53 7.00 20.01
N GLY A 645 57.20 7.09 19.83
CA GLY A 645 56.47 8.34 20.04
C GLY A 645 56.53 8.84 21.49
N ALA A 646 56.45 7.95 22.47
CA ALA A 646 56.58 8.29 23.89
C ALA A 646 57.97 8.85 24.20
N GLU A 647 59.02 8.19 23.71
CA GLU A 647 60.41 8.63 23.87
C GLU A 647 60.69 9.99 23.22
N ALA A 648 60.08 10.25 22.06
CA ALA A 648 60.22 11.52 21.34
C ALA A 648 59.70 12.74 22.12
N ILE A 649 58.74 12.55 23.02
CA ILE A 649 58.20 13.62 23.88
C ILE A 649 58.65 13.51 25.34
N GLY A 650 59.69 12.72 25.61
CA GLY A 650 60.36 12.63 26.92
C GLY A 650 59.75 11.65 27.92
N TYR A 651 58.83 10.77 27.49
CA TYR A 651 58.32 9.68 28.32
C TYR A 651 59.11 8.38 28.08
N PRO A 652 59.24 7.49 29.08
CA PRO A 652 59.87 6.19 28.89
C PRO A 652 59.12 5.32 27.86
N GLY A 653 59.84 4.53 27.05
CA GLY A 653 59.22 3.63 26.07
C GLY A 653 58.23 2.61 26.66
N VAL A 654 58.37 2.27 27.94
CA VAL A 654 57.39 1.44 28.69
C VAL A 654 56.00 2.09 28.81
N ALA A 655 55.86 3.39 28.56
CA ALA A 655 54.59 4.10 28.53
C ALA A 655 53.62 3.58 27.46
N HIS A 656 54.10 2.79 26.47
CA HIS A 656 53.22 2.07 25.55
C HIS A 656 52.23 1.13 26.26
N GLY A 657 52.53 0.70 27.50
CA GLY A 657 51.63 -0.10 28.34
C GLY A 657 50.32 0.60 28.70
N MET A 658 50.22 1.92 28.54
CA MET A 658 48.97 2.68 28.69
C MET A 658 47.96 2.41 27.56
N PHE A 659 48.39 1.74 26.49
CA PHE A 659 47.61 1.41 25.28
C PHE A 659 47.46 -0.10 25.14
N PRO A 660 46.54 -0.74 25.89
CA PRO A 660 46.43 -2.20 25.97
C PRO A 660 46.22 -2.86 24.60
N LYS A 661 45.52 -2.19 23.68
CA LYS A 661 45.26 -2.69 22.33
C LYS A 661 46.34 -2.28 21.32
N GLY A 662 47.35 -1.51 21.74
CA GLY A 662 48.53 -1.18 20.96
C GLY A 662 48.20 -0.42 19.67
N GLY A 663 48.67 -0.93 18.53
CA GLY A 663 48.57 -0.25 17.22
C GLY A 663 47.15 0.14 16.80
N ILE A 664 46.11 -0.57 17.25
CA ILE A 664 44.72 -0.19 16.92
C ILE A 664 44.30 1.13 17.57
N GLU A 665 44.80 1.46 18.76
CA GLU A 665 44.49 2.74 19.42
C GLU A 665 45.14 3.91 18.65
N LEU A 666 46.33 3.68 18.07
CA LEU A 666 46.98 4.62 17.18
C LEU A 666 46.20 4.81 15.87
N ILE A 667 45.68 3.73 15.28
CA ILE A 667 44.80 3.79 14.10
C ILE A 667 43.51 4.55 14.41
N GLN A 668 42.86 4.26 15.54
CA GLN A 668 41.64 4.94 15.96
C GLN A 668 41.86 6.44 16.18
N TYR A 669 42.99 6.80 16.81
CA TYR A 669 43.39 8.19 16.98
C TYR A 669 43.59 8.90 15.63
N PHE A 670 44.35 8.27 14.72
CA PHE A 670 44.54 8.80 13.37
C PHE A 670 43.22 8.99 12.61
N TYR A 671 42.31 8.00 12.70
CA TYR A 671 41.00 8.04 12.05
C TYR A 671 40.13 9.17 12.60
N ALA A 672 40.07 9.30 13.93
CA ALA A 672 39.33 10.35 14.61
C ALA A 672 39.88 11.74 14.25
N ASN A 673 41.21 11.90 14.20
CA ASN A 673 41.85 13.15 13.81
C ASN A 673 41.53 13.52 12.36
N CYS A 674 41.62 12.56 11.42
CA CYS A 674 41.25 12.79 10.02
C CYS A 674 39.78 13.20 9.86
N ASN A 675 38.86 12.55 10.58
CA ASN A 675 37.45 12.90 10.54
C ASN A 675 37.20 14.30 11.13
N ALA A 676 37.87 14.65 12.23
CA ALA A 676 37.78 15.97 12.83
C ALA A 676 38.30 17.08 11.89
N GLU A 677 39.44 16.85 11.22
CA GLU A 677 39.98 17.77 10.22
C GLU A 677 39.06 17.91 9.00
N LEU A 678 38.52 16.79 8.49
CA LEU A 678 37.53 16.84 7.42
C LEU A 678 36.32 17.67 7.84
N ASN A 679 35.77 17.45 9.04
CA ASN A 679 34.63 18.19 9.54
C ASN A 679 34.90 19.69 9.68
N LYS A 680 36.11 20.09 10.08
CA LYS A 680 36.52 21.51 10.09
C LYS A 680 36.50 22.09 8.68
N ILE A 681 37.01 21.37 7.68
CA ILE A 681 37.02 21.79 6.27
C ILE A 681 35.59 21.90 5.72
N LEU A 682 34.75 20.89 5.91
CA LEU A 682 33.37 20.90 5.41
C LEU A 682 32.52 21.98 6.08
N LYS A 683 32.74 22.22 7.39
CA LYS A 683 32.05 23.28 8.13
C LYS A 683 32.45 24.67 7.65
N SER A 684 33.74 24.94 7.42
CA SER A 684 34.19 26.23 6.91
C SER A 684 33.67 26.49 5.49
N GLU A 685 33.62 25.46 4.64
CA GLU A 685 33.02 25.53 3.30
C GLU A 685 31.52 25.81 3.36
N ALA A 686 30.79 25.20 4.29
CA ALA A 686 29.36 25.46 4.48
C ALA A 686 29.09 26.90 4.95
N LEU A 687 29.85 27.40 5.94
CA LEU A 687 29.72 28.78 6.46
C LEU A 687 30.05 29.81 5.37
N ALA A 688 31.07 29.56 4.54
CA ALA A 688 31.45 30.46 3.45
C ALA A 688 30.40 30.56 2.32
N ILE A 689 29.49 29.57 2.21
CA ILE A 689 28.34 29.60 1.30
C ILE A 689 27.19 30.40 1.92
N GLU A 690 26.98 30.28 3.24
CA GLU A 690 25.96 31.06 3.97
C GLU A 690 26.27 32.57 3.99
N GLU A 691 27.55 32.95 4.08
CA GLU A 691 28.00 34.35 4.11
C GLU A 691 27.98 35.06 2.75
N ASN A 692 28.02 34.32 1.63
CA ASN A 692 28.05 34.91 0.29
C ASN A 692 27.10 34.20 -0.70
N PRO A 693 25.83 34.65 -0.79
CA PRO A 693 24.80 34.01 -1.61
C PRO A 693 25.05 34.04 -3.12
N ALA A 694 26.10 34.73 -3.60
CA ALA A 694 26.53 34.69 -4.99
C ALA A 694 27.30 33.39 -5.36
N LYS A 695 27.80 32.62 -4.39
CA LYS A 695 28.41 31.30 -4.64
C LYS A 695 27.32 30.24 -4.78
N LYS A 696 27.16 29.70 -5.99
CA LYS A 696 26.23 28.58 -6.23
C LYS A 696 26.61 27.37 -5.38
N LYS A 697 25.61 26.77 -4.71
CA LYS A 697 25.77 25.50 -3.99
C LYS A 697 26.20 24.42 -4.98
N LYS A 698 27.27 23.69 -4.66
CA LYS A 698 27.74 22.58 -5.49
C LYS A 698 26.66 21.49 -5.57
N PRO A 699 26.49 20.83 -6.72
CA PRO A 699 25.59 19.69 -6.77
C PRO A 699 26.09 18.58 -5.83
N PRO A 700 25.19 17.79 -5.21
CA PRO A 700 25.54 16.83 -4.17
C PRO A 700 26.61 15.82 -4.61
N GLU A 701 26.57 15.35 -5.86
CA GLU A 701 27.55 14.41 -6.40
C GLU A 701 28.98 14.97 -6.40
N VAL A 702 29.15 16.24 -6.77
CA VAL A 702 30.46 16.91 -6.79
C VAL A 702 30.93 17.16 -5.36
N PHE A 703 30.04 17.57 -4.46
CA PHE A 703 30.38 17.78 -3.05
C PHE A 703 30.90 16.49 -2.40
N VAL A 704 30.15 15.40 -2.58
CA VAL A 704 30.49 14.09 -1.99
C VAL A 704 31.81 13.58 -2.55
N LYS A 705 32.04 13.73 -3.86
CA LYS A 705 33.33 13.38 -4.48
C LYS A 705 34.48 14.12 -3.82
N GLU A 706 34.40 15.44 -3.75
CA GLU A 706 35.47 16.26 -3.17
C GLU A 706 35.73 15.94 -1.70
N ALA A 707 34.67 15.65 -0.92
CA ALA A 707 34.80 15.29 0.49
C ALA A 707 35.50 13.93 0.67
N LEU A 708 35.14 12.92 -0.14
CA LEU A 708 35.80 11.62 -0.12
C LEU A 708 37.26 11.73 -0.59
N GLU A 709 37.53 12.51 -1.64
CA GLU A 709 38.88 12.78 -2.13
C GLU A 709 39.75 13.44 -1.05
N LYS A 710 39.25 14.50 -0.38
CA LYS A 710 39.93 15.15 0.74
C LYS A 710 40.25 14.16 1.86
N ARG A 711 39.28 13.31 2.23
CA ARG A 711 39.46 12.30 3.29
C ARG A 711 40.51 11.26 2.94
N LEU A 712 40.53 10.79 1.69
CA LEU A 712 41.50 9.80 1.20
C LEU A 712 42.90 10.39 1.06
N LYS A 713 43.03 11.67 0.69
CA LYS A 713 44.32 12.38 0.62
C LYS A 713 45.05 12.41 1.96
N MET A 714 44.32 12.49 3.08
CA MET A 714 44.90 12.44 4.43
C MET A 714 45.64 11.13 4.73
N MET A 715 45.36 10.06 3.97
CA MET A 715 45.98 8.75 4.16
C MET A 715 47.22 8.52 3.30
N ILE A 716 47.44 9.35 2.26
CA ILE A 716 48.56 9.21 1.32
C ILE A 716 49.93 9.13 2.05
N PRO A 717 50.22 9.93 3.11
CA PRO A 717 51.49 9.84 3.83
C PRO A 717 51.78 8.46 4.46
N TYR A 718 50.75 7.65 4.68
CA TYR A 718 50.80 6.34 5.32
C TYR A 718 50.43 5.20 4.36
N LYS A 719 50.36 5.47 3.05
CA LYS A 719 49.88 4.52 2.03
C LYS A 719 50.63 3.17 2.05
N SER A 720 51.93 3.17 2.31
CA SER A 720 52.76 1.95 2.36
C SER A 720 52.43 1.03 3.54
N THR A 721 52.00 1.59 4.67
CA THR A 721 51.70 0.85 5.91
C THR A 721 50.20 0.72 6.15
N TRP A 722 49.36 1.39 5.38
CA TRP A 722 47.91 1.34 5.51
C TRP A 722 47.28 -0.05 5.29
N PRO A 723 47.80 -0.95 4.44
CA PRO A 723 47.31 -2.32 4.37
C PRO A 723 47.31 -3.03 5.74
N GLN A 724 48.38 -2.83 6.53
CA GLN A 724 48.49 -3.35 7.90
C GLN A 724 47.39 -2.76 8.80
N ALA A 725 47.10 -1.47 8.69
CA ALA A 725 46.03 -0.82 9.45
C ALA A 725 44.65 -1.38 9.12
N ILE A 726 44.37 -1.62 7.82
CA ILE A 726 43.13 -2.25 7.39
C ILE A 726 42.99 -3.64 8.01
N THR A 727 44.03 -4.47 7.95
CA THR A 727 44.02 -5.82 8.55
C THR A 727 43.75 -5.77 10.06
N LEU A 728 44.35 -4.82 10.79
CA LEU A 728 44.09 -4.68 12.23
C LEU A 728 42.64 -4.27 12.53
N MET A 729 42.04 -3.41 11.69
CA MET A 729 40.65 -3.00 11.82
C MET A 729 39.64 -4.10 11.46
N THR A 730 40.02 -5.06 10.59
CA THR A 730 39.12 -6.16 10.17
C THR A 730 39.05 -7.32 11.16
N LEU A 731 39.94 -7.37 12.15
CA LEU A 731 39.89 -8.39 13.19
C LEU A 731 38.57 -8.30 13.99
N PRO A 732 37.89 -9.42 14.29
CA PRO A 732 36.57 -9.44 14.93
C PRO A 732 36.37 -8.48 16.13
N PRO A 733 37.30 -8.35 17.10
CA PRO A 733 37.11 -7.43 18.23
C PRO A 733 37.15 -5.94 17.85
N ASN A 734 37.65 -5.59 16.66
CA ASN A 734 37.82 -4.21 16.20
C ASN A 734 36.76 -3.78 15.17
N VAL A 735 36.08 -4.73 14.53
CA VAL A 735 35.07 -4.48 13.47
C VAL A 735 33.97 -3.52 13.91
N PRO A 736 33.35 -3.64 15.11
CA PRO A 736 32.27 -2.72 15.51
C PRO A 736 32.72 -1.25 15.53
N ASN A 737 33.90 -0.99 16.09
CA ASN A 737 34.45 0.37 16.15
C ASN A 737 34.88 0.88 14.77
N ALA A 738 35.47 0.02 13.93
CA ALA A 738 35.85 0.38 12.56
C ALA A 738 34.61 0.73 11.72
N LEU A 739 33.52 -0.02 11.88
CA LEU A 739 32.25 0.23 11.20
C LEU A 739 31.60 1.53 11.69
N ALA A 740 31.56 1.76 13.01
CA ALA A 740 31.05 3.00 13.59
C ALA A 740 31.81 4.24 13.06
N ASN A 741 33.13 4.15 12.95
CA ASN A 741 33.98 5.22 12.42
C ASN A 741 33.67 5.54 10.94
N ILE A 742 33.47 4.50 10.11
CA ILE A 742 33.10 4.68 8.70
C ILE A 742 31.70 5.29 8.59
N LEU A 743 30.71 4.75 9.31
CA LEU A 743 29.34 5.25 9.25
C LEU A 743 29.24 6.70 9.73
N THR A 744 30.01 7.07 10.75
CA THR A 744 30.08 8.46 11.23
C THR A 744 30.67 9.39 10.17
N LEU A 745 31.78 8.98 9.52
CA LEU A 745 32.37 9.73 8.41
C LEU A 745 31.37 9.96 7.28
N ILE A 746 30.64 8.92 6.88
CA ILE A 746 29.65 9.01 5.81
C ILE A 746 28.46 9.88 6.23
N ASP A 747 27.98 9.77 7.47
CA ASP A 747 26.89 10.61 8.00
C ASP A 747 27.26 12.09 7.96
N ASP A 748 28.48 12.43 8.36
CA ASP A 748 29.00 13.80 8.33
C ASP A 748 29.10 14.35 6.90
N ILE A 749 29.64 13.56 5.95
CA ILE A 749 29.70 13.95 4.54
C ILE A 749 28.28 14.19 3.98
N CYS A 750 27.34 13.28 4.24
CA CYS A 750 25.95 13.44 3.82
C CYS A 750 25.30 14.68 4.44
N TYR A 751 25.55 14.94 5.72
CA TYR A 751 25.03 16.10 6.43
C TYR A 751 25.45 17.42 5.77
N TYR A 752 26.75 17.57 5.44
CA TYR A 752 27.26 18.76 4.78
C TYR A 752 26.91 18.83 3.29
N ALA A 753 26.69 17.68 2.62
CA ALA A 753 26.13 17.62 1.27
C ALA A 753 24.68 18.16 1.21
N GLY A 754 24.03 18.32 2.36
CA GLY A 754 22.66 18.80 2.48
C GLY A 754 21.62 17.68 2.40
N ASP A 755 22.01 16.42 2.62
CA ASP A 755 21.07 15.32 2.81
C ASP A 755 20.22 15.60 4.06
N ARG A 756 18.90 15.70 3.85
CA ARG A 756 17.88 15.88 4.90
C ARG A 756 16.90 14.71 4.95
N SER A 757 17.17 13.67 4.17
CA SER A 757 16.34 12.50 4.15
C SER A 757 16.43 11.72 5.45
N VAL A 758 15.41 10.93 5.70
CA VAL A 758 15.11 10.29 6.99
C VAL A 758 14.14 9.10 6.79
N ASP A 759 14.03 8.65 5.54
CA ASP A 759 13.28 7.53 5.00
C ASP A 759 14.24 6.36 4.67
N PHE A 760 13.76 5.23 4.13
CA PHE A 760 14.64 4.10 3.76
C PHE A 760 15.83 4.50 2.86
N ASN A 761 15.64 5.53 2.02
CA ASN A 761 16.72 6.10 1.20
C ASN A 761 17.88 6.66 2.05
N TRP A 762 17.67 7.03 3.31
CA TRP A 762 18.72 7.43 4.27
C TRP A 762 19.74 6.31 4.48
N TYR A 763 19.27 5.08 4.70
CA TYR A 763 20.11 3.89 4.91
C TYR A 763 20.80 3.49 3.60
N THR A 764 20.05 3.42 2.50
CA THR A 764 20.59 3.05 1.19
C THR A 764 21.73 3.98 0.75
N ARG A 765 21.57 5.30 0.89
CA ARG A 765 22.62 6.27 0.53
C ARG A 765 23.90 6.09 1.35
N ARG A 766 23.79 5.84 2.66
CA ARG A 766 24.94 5.67 3.55
C ARG A 766 25.69 4.35 3.29
N ILE A 767 24.96 3.27 3.03
CA ILE A 767 25.57 1.97 2.69
C ILE A 767 26.31 2.08 1.35
N VAL A 768 25.66 2.64 0.32
CA VAL A 768 26.29 2.83 -1.00
C VAL A 768 27.53 3.70 -0.87
N LEU A 769 27.44 4.83 -0.15
CA LEU A 769 28.56 5.75 -0.02
C LEU A 769 29.72 5.18 0.81
N ALA A 770 29.42 4.40 1.85
CA ALA A 770 30.42 3.63 2.60
C ALA A 770 31.13 2.61 1.68
N GLY A 771 30.38 1.93 0.81
CA GLY A 771 30.92 1.03 -0.20
C GLY A 771 31.84 1.73 -1.20
N ILE A 772 31.44 2.89 -1.70
CA ILE A 772 32.27 3.73 -2.60
C ILE A 772 33.56 4.16 -1.90
N TYR A 773 33.47 4.66 -0.67
CA TYR A 773 34.65 5.04 0.12
C TYR A 773 35.62 3.85 0.25
N LYS A 774 35.11 2.68 0.67
CA LYS A 774 35.96 1.51 0.97
C LYS A 774 36.58 0.89 -0.29
N THR A 775 35.83 0.82 -1.38
CA THR A 775 36.36 0.32 -2.67
C THR A 775 37.38 1.28 -3.26
N THR A 776 37.17 2.60 -3.13
CA THR A 776 38.14 3.61 -3.56
C THR A 776 39.39 3.61 -2.68
N GLU A 777 39.24 3.38 -1.37
CA GLU A 777 40.35 3.21 -0.43
C GLU A 777 41.22 2.02 -0.82
N LEU A 778 40.62 0.87 -1.16
CA LEU A 778 41.36 -0.30 -1.62
C LEU A 778 42.05 -0.07 -2.98
N PHE A 779 41.37 0.63 -3.89
CA PHE A 779 41.95 1.00 -5.19
C PHE A 779 43.18 1.91 -4.99
N LEU A 780 43.08 2.90 -4.09
CA LEU A 780 44.17 3.82 -3.76
C LEU A 780 45.44 3.10 -3.33
N LEU A 781 45.34 1.97 -2.62
CA LEU A 781 46.51 1.21 -2.16
C LEU A 781 47.29 0.57 -3.30
N GLN A 782 46.62 0.25 -4.41
CA GLN A 782 47.22 -0.40 -5.58
C GLN A 782 47.63 0.59 -6.68
N ASP A 783 47.16 1.83 -6.61
CA ASP A 783 47.40 2.85 -7.62
C ASP A 783 48.87 3.32 -7.62
N SER A 784 49.56 3.21 -8.74
CA SER A 784 50.92 3.74 -8.94
C SER A 784 50.99 4.92 -9.90
N SER A 785 49.84 5.44 -10.33
CA SER A 785 49.76 6.59 -11.22
C SER A 785 50.20 7.89 -10.54
N GLU A 786 50.64 8.87 -11.34
CA GLU A 786 51.05 10.17 -10.84
C GLU A 786 49.90 10.84 -10.06
N ASN A 787 50.19 11.31 -8.84
CA ASN A 787 49.22 11.89 -7.91
C ASN A 787 47.97 11.03 -7.62
N ASN A 788 48.05 9.71 -7.84
CA ASN A 788 46.94 8.76 -7.72
C ASN A 788 45.74 9.11 -8.63
N GLN A 789 46.01 9.60 -9.84
CA GLN A 789 44.98 10.03 -10.79
C GLN A 789 43.96 8.93 -11.09
N GLN A 790 44.40 7.68 -11.24
CA GLN A 790 43.49 6.55 -11.52
C GLN A 790 42.49 6.31 -10.37
N THR A 791 42.89 6.56 -9.12
CA THR A 791 41.99 6.50 -7.95
C THR A 791 40.88 7.55 -8.06
N TRP A 792 41.21 8.77 -8.47
CA TRP A 792 40.23 9.85 -8.59
C TRP A 792 39.26 9.64 -9.75
N GLU A 793 39.75 9.06 -10.86
CA GLU A 793 38.91 8.62 -11.98
C GLU A 793 38.03 7.42 -11.60
N PHE A 794 38.51 6.50 -10.76
CA PHE A 794 37.71 5.42 -10.20
C PHE A 794 36.59 5.95 -9.29
N LEU A 795 36.92 6.87 -8.38
CA LEU A 795 35.95 7.52 -7.50
C LEU A 795 34.85 8.23 -8.29
N GLU A 796 35.23 9.00 -9.31
CA GLU A 796 34.28 9.69 -10.21
C GLU A 796 33.30 8.69 -10.84
N ARG A 797 33.82 7.61 -11.44
CA ARG A 797 32.97 6.58 -12.06
C ARG A 797 31.99 5.96 -11.07
N ARG A 798 32.45 5.60 -9.87
CA ARG A 798 31.60 4.99 -8.83
C ARG A 798 30.49 5.93 -8.33
N ILE A 799 30.77 7.23 -8.24
CA ILE A 799 29.76 8.23 -7.90
C ILE A 799 28.74 8.38 -9.03
N GLN A 800 29.19 8.40 -10.30
CA GLN A 800 28.32 8.45 -11.46
C GLN A 800 27.41 7.20 -11.57
N ASP A 801 27.96 6.00 -11.34
CA ASP A 801 27.19 4.76 -11.34
C ASP A 801 26.09 4.78 -10.27
N ALA A 802 26.42 5.24 -9.06
CA ALA A 802 25.45 5.38 -7.97
C ALA A 802 24.35 6.41 -8.31
N TYR A 803 24.71 7.51 -8.97
CA TYR A 803 23.75 8.51 -9.44
C TYR A 803 22.83 7.95 -10.53
N GLN A 804 23.37 7.20 -11.49
CA GLN A 804 22.58 6.56 -12.55
C GLN A 804 21.61 5.51 -11.97
N ILE A 805 22.09 4.64 -11.07
CA ILE A 805 21.25 3.67 -10.37
C ILE A 805 20.14 4.39 -9.58
N TYR A 806 20.47 5.45 -8.85
CA TYR A 806 19.49 6.24 -8.13
C TYR A 806 18.47 6.91 -9.06
N SER A 807 18.90 7.43 -10.21
CA SER A 807 18.01 8.00 -11.22
C SER A 807 17.07 6.94 -11.82
N LEU A 808 17.56 5.72 -12.07
CA LEU A 808 16.77 4.61 -12.59
C LEU A 808 15.77 4.11 -11.54
N LEU A 809 16.16 4.03 -10.27
CA LEU A 809 15.28 3.65 -9.16
C LEU A 809 14.20 4.69 -8.86
N ASN A 810 14.44 5.97 -9.15
CA ASN A 810 13.42 7.02 -9.02
C ASN A 810 12.49 7.11 -10.24
N VAL A 811 12.93 6.65 -11.42
CA VAL A 811 12.11 6.57 -12.64
C VAL A 811 11.26 5.28 -12.66
N ALA A 812 11.71 4.22 -12.00
CA ALA A 812 10.95 2.98 -11.81
C ALA A 812 10.39 2.90 -10.38
N SER A 813 9.18 3.44 -10.17
CA SER A 813 8.46 3.44 -8.88
C SER A 813 8.02 2.07 -8.35
N ASP A 814 8.48 0.96 -8.95
CA ASP A 814 7.97 -0.40 -8.71
C ASP A 814 9.08 -1.45 -8.51
N LEU A 815 9.89 -1.32 -7.45
CA LEU A 815 10.68 -2.46 -6.95
C LEU A 815 10.41 -2.79 -5.48
N PRO A 816 10.68 -4.05 -5.05
CA PRO A 816 10.37 -4.56 -3.71
C PRO A 816 11.22 -3.89 -2.62
N PRO A 817 10.91 -4.08 -1.32
CA PRO A 817 11.65 -3.46 -0.23
C PRO A 817 13.14 -3.83 -0.25
N PRO A 818 14.02 -2.96 0.28
CA PRO A 818 15.46 -3.02 0.05
C PRO A 818 16.18 -4.22 0.66
N ASP A 819 15.50 -5.12 1.37
CA ASP A 819 16.11 -6.24 2.08
C ASP A 819 16.97 -7.13 1.17
N ARG A 820 16.58 -7.31 -0.10
CA ARG A 820 17.40 -8.05 -1.08
C ARG A 820 18.60 -7.24 -1.59
N VAL A 821 18.52 -5.91 -1.61
CA VAL A 821 19.60 -5.01 -2.05
C VAL A 821 20.59 -4.80 -0.91
N ILE A 822 20.10 -4.65 0.32
CA ILE A 822 20.88 -4.60 1.55
C ILE A 822 21.56 -5.95 1.75
N ASN A 823 20.88 -7.09 1.61
CA ASN A 823 21.50 -8.41 1.71
C ASN A 823 22.58 -8.63 0.64
N ARG A 824 22.36 -8.21 -0.61
CA ARG A 824 23.39 -8.29 -1.67
C ARG A 824 24.54 -7.29 -1.46
N ALA A 825 24.26 -6.12 -0.90
CA ALA A 825 25.29 -5.12 -0.60
C ALA A 825 26.11 -5.55 0.63
N THR A 826 25.47 -6.11 1.67
CA THR A 826 26.13 -6.71 2.82
C THR A 826 26.90 -7.95 2.40
N GLU A 827 26.36 -8.82 1.54
CA GLU A 827 27.07 -9.94 0.92
C GLU A 827 28.22 -9.46 0.04
N ALA A 828 28.09 -8.35 -0.68
CA ALA A 828 29.18 -7.78 -1.48
C ALA A 828 30.25 -7.13 -0.62
N THR A 829 29.90 -6.41 0.46
CA THR A 829 30.90 -5.91 1.42
C THR A 829 31.52 -7.06 2.21
N THR A 830 30.76 -8.08 2.60
CA THR A 830 31.28 -9.25 3.33
C THR A 830 32.13 -10.11 2.40
N ALA A 831 31.73 -10.31 1.14
CA ALA A 831 32.52 -10.98 0.12
C ALA A 831 33.78 -10.19 -0.21
N VAL A 832 33.72 -8.87 -0.44
CA VAL A 832 34.93 -8.07 -0.68
C VAL A 832 35.88 -8.07 0.53
N PHE A 833 35.34 -8.11 1.77
CA PHE A 833 36.15 -8.24 2.99
C PHE A 833 36.71 -9.66 3.23
N VAL A 834 36.05 -10.72 2.75
CA VAL A 834 36.39 -12.12 3.06
C VAL A 834 37.10 -12.83 1.89
N THR A 835 36.70 -12.59 0.64
CA THR A 835 37.16 -13.39 -0.52
C THR A 835 38.50 -12.95 -1.10
N LYS A 836 38.95 -11.71 -0.89
CA LYS A 836 40.23 -11.25 -1.46
C LYS A 836 41.42 -11.27 -0.50
N PHE A 837 41.18 -11.43 0.81
CA PHE A 837 42.24 -11.46 1.83
C PHE A 837 42.67 -12.87 2.24
N LEU A 838 41.88 -13.90 1.91
CA LEU A 838 42.20 -15.30 2.21
C LEU A 838 42.95 -16.03 1.08
N GLU A 839 43.03 -15.47 -0.13
CA GLU A 839 43.76 -16.10 -1.24
C GLU A 839 45.26 -15.75 -1.27
N ASP A 840 45.71 -14.66 -0.62
CA ASP A 840 47.11 -14.18 -0.69
C ASP A 840 47.86 -14.13 0.66
N CYS A 841 47.47 -14.95 1.65
CA CYS A 841 48.31 -15.18 2.83
C CYS A 841 49.37 -16.27 2.53
N PRO A 842 50.67 -16.00 2.59
CA PRO A 842 51.68 -17.06 2.62
C PRO A 842 51.43 -17.88 3.88
N LYS A 843 51.29 -19.20 3.72
CA LYS A 843 51.38 -20.14 4.85
C LYS A 843 52.80 -20.05 5.41
N GLU A 844 52.99 -19.31 6.50
CA GLU A 844 54.23 -19.43 7.27
C GLU A 844 54.22 -20.77 8.03
N LYS A 845 55.35 -21.47 7.90
CA LYS A 845 55.74 -22.67 8.63
C LYS A 845 56.29 -22.31 10.00
#